data_AF-A0AAF0FU62-F1
#
_entry.id   AF-A0AAF0FU62-F1
#
_cell.length_a   1.000
_cell.length_b   1.000
_cell.length_c   1.000
_cell.angle_alpha   90.00
_cell.angle_beta   90.00
_cell.angle_gamma   90.00
#
_symmetry.space_group_name_H-M   'P 1'
#
loop_
_entity.id
_entity.type
_entity.pdbx_description
1 polymer ?
#
loop_
_entity_poly.entity_id
_entity_poly.type
_entity_poly.pdbx_seq_one_letter_code
_entity_poly.pdbx_strand_id
1 'polypeptide(L)'
;MRKTRLLPLFSLVVLLLINLVALTPHGTTINPSINTNNSSSGILLIVLPASIPDDPVLADNVIEALITINKALYSGEVKAYMLVNDEVIEGTTAPKGSIIVTGDTTELEQELKSLGITVVELHALPAVKVLTLNPPKIGILDVGKTYTIHSVLREMGFVYSVVSPTAVDRLLNEGYNVFILPPGSGTYIAKLLGEEGARELAEYVAEGGGLIGICAGAYAVIEGYNNWTALLQLVDAKLKNWPTWWLGTGIVHVEVTNPDNPVVYGFSDGFDAIYYNGPILVPKDLGDNTTLGIDVEPYIELVKYVSTSHEPGAFSYGWGDLDQSYVDNVMAGGSAVTFSHYGKGKIVLFSIHPELTSGDTSYAPNSTLATKYNWRMLFNAIYYVSNSNTITLARALKGAWIWPSTFRYIYEFIRENYPALTKDEAAYYAAELFAYELSSYGITDVFIEVKSTRGYAFYPSNVLPPYPLEPYNNTNLYKPLIVKLHEYGIRVHAWIPCFYDREVWGPKDPVWHVGKSISNWKPYPVTKYVRPANTTYVNILAEFTRELLSMGFDGIHLDYIRYGHMVYSFSPRDIERAEASGINVTKVIDAIRRTFYTDYSGGYDPTYVWRLYINGDPDITKWFSLRRQDIVNAITTIAEAARDQGTIYGTEPILSAALMPDVTINRTIEGYNFTIPGPVFQMLHYGQIYEDFARLGFWLIPMAYYVSYGQNVTWIKTVAEYVVSVTNEYGGTPLIGLQAWSVGYDDIRTEESLAIEGGVLGYVYFRWATYRSTVKGETWSTYSDAYDELYSLIPKVISAVSSLQPNSTISNDLIKYYMIVDAVEAGVLYPNPQEFIPEAYGKVLLVIDNLAPVIAKKITLLRNLITTHDLEEYSSSITLLELLLSRLNTTSDLSQRTLLLEEITDTISILEIKVITAIVDNIAEEITQLKENLTRVSLKTASNEESISSLTTKISQLENELMELKNTNITNIENIIASLNSTLVELKQSLEKQDQDLSRINETFRTDIDTIKDKVSDLEAGSRNTLYLAIGALVLSITALGAMVLAFTKK
;
A
#
# COMPACT_ATOMS: atom_id res chain seq x y z
N MET A 1 27.93 -53.03 22.60
CA MET A 1 28.50 -53.88 23.66
C MET A 1 28.45 -53.14 24.99
N ARG A 2 27.79 -53.75 26.01
CA ARG A 2 27.90 -53.59 27.49
C ARG A 2 28.10 -52.16 28.10
N LYS A 3 27.08 -51.58 28.74
CA LYS A 3 26.63 -51.73 30.17
C LYS A 3 27.40 -50.92 31.23
N THR A 4 26.76 -49.82 31.70
CA THR A 4 26.41 -49.45 33.11
C THR A 4 27.45 -49.50 34.26
N ARG A 5 27.49 -48.43 35.09
CA ARG A 5 27.21 -48.36 36.57
C ARG A 5 27.53 -46.95 37.14
N LEU A 6 26.56 -46.21 37.69
CA LEU A 6 26.08 -46.09 39.11
C LEU A 6 27.12 -45.44 40.09
N LEU A 7 26.94 -44.15 40.46
CA LEU A 7 26.38 -43.57 41.74
C LEU A 7 27.44 -43.50 42.90
N PRO A 8 27.28 -42.77 44.05
CA PRO A 8 26.39 -41.63 44.43
C PRO A 8 26.92 -40.60 45.50
N LEU A 9 26.05 -39.62 45.83
CA LEU A 9 25.64 -39.15 47.19
C LEU A 9 26.27 -37.91 47.90
N PHE A 10 25.32 -37.07 48.37
CA PHE A 10 25.21 -36.32 49.64
C PHE A 10 25.32 -34.77 49.66
N SER A 11 24.15 -34.19 49.95
CA SER A 11 23.82 -32.80 50.28
C SER A 11 24.18 -32.41 51.72
N LEU A 12 24.51 -31.14 51.94
CA LEU A 12 24.04 -30.18 52.98
C LEU A 12 25.14 -29.11 53.16
N VAL A 13 24.94 -27.84 52.80
CA VAL A 13 24.19 -26.81 53.55
C VAL A 13 24.99 -26.30 54.75
N VAL A 14 25.22 -24.99 54.70
CA VAL A 14 25.42 -24.04 55.82
C VAL A 14 26.85 -23.73 56.26
N LEU A 15 27.08 -22.42 56.34
CA LEU A 15 28.17 -21.65 56.96
C LEU A 15 29.44 -21.44 56.12
N LEU A 16 29.45 -20.34 55.35
CA LEU A 16 30.36 -19.23 55.68
C LEU A 16 29.98 -17.93 54.94
N LEU A 17 29.08 -17.20 55.58
CA LEU A 17 28.97 -15.74 55.55
C LEU A 17 30.24 -15.15 56.21
N ILE A 18 31.19 -14.59 55.45
CA ILE A 18 32.08 -13.49 55.90
C ILE A 18 32.43 -12.57 54.71
N ASN A 19 31.73 -11.44 54.66
CA ASN A 19 32.17 -10.06 54.37
C ASN A 19 33.20 -9.71 53.28
N LEU A 20 32.70 -8.90 52.33
CA LEU A 20 33.18 -7.56 51.93
C LEU A 20 34.68 -7.37 51.60
N VAL A 21 34.99 -7.10 50.33
CA VAL A 21 35.53 -5.81 49.81
C VAL A 21 35.93 -5.96 48.33
N ALA A 22 35.52 -4.96 47.53
CA ALA A 22 36.10 -4.46 46.29
C ALA A 22 35.73 -5.08 44.91
N LEU A 23 34.99 -4.24 44.16
CA LEU A 23 35.04 -3.96 42.71
C LEU A 23 34.06 -4.71 41.78
N THR A 24 32.98 -3.99 41.45
CA THR A 24 32.13 -4.09 40.24
C THR A 24 32.91 -3.65 38.97
N PRO A 25 32.38 -3.79 37.72
CA PRO A 25 31.02 -4.18 37.32
C PRO A 25 30.93 -5.21 36.15
N HIS A 26 29.85 -5.97 36.10
CA HIS A 26 29.00 -6.18 34.90
C HIS A 26 27.77 -6.99 35.32
N GLY A 27 26.62 -6.30 35.34
CA GLY A 27 25.33 -6.86 35.68
C GLY A 27 24.71 -7.55 34.48
N THR A 28 24.49 -8.85 34.62
CA THR A 28 23.57 -9.66 33.82
C THR A 28 22.13 -9.30 34.21
N THR A 29 21.35 -8.81 33.26
CA THR A 29 19.89 -8.73 33.40
C THR A 29 19.27 -10.10 33.19
N ILE A 30 18.42 -10.45 34.15
CA ILE A 30 17.56 -11.62 34.20
C ILE A 30 16.48 -11.44 33.14
N ASN A 31 16.28 -12.47 32.32
CA ASN A 31 15.30 -12.53 31.24
C ASN A 31 13.90 -12.84 31.83
N PRO A 32 12.90 -11.94 31.78
CA PRO A 32 11.51 -12.33 31.93
C PRO A 32 10.97 -12.76 30.57
N SER A 33 10.36 -13.93 30.55
CA SER A 33 9.53 -14.47 29.47
C SER A 33 8.75 -13.39 28.72
N ILE A 34 9.13 -13.15 27.46
CA ILE A 34 8.38 -12.31 26.53
C ILE A 34 7.09 -13.06 26.18
N ASN A 35 6.00 -12.52 26.69
CA ASN A 35 4.65 -12.84 26.25
C ASN A 35 4.52 -12.25 24.83
N THR A 36 4.43 -13.11 23.82
CA THR A 36 4.26 -12.73 22.41
C THR A 36 2.82 -12.25 22.19
N ASN A 37 2.54 -11.01 22.57
CA ASN A 37 1.33 -10.29 22.18
C ASN A 37 1.74 -8.90 21.68
N ASN A 38 1.45 -8.63 20.40
CA ASN A 38 1.43 -7.33 19.73
C ASN A 38 2.58 -6.35 20.04
N SER A 39 3.63 -6.37 19.22
CA SER A 39 4.40 -5.14 18.94
C SER A 39 3.85 -4.51 17.66
N SER A 40 2.68 -3.88 17.73
CA SER A 40 2.26 -2.93 16.70
C SER A 40 3.14 -1.69 16.85
N SER A 41 3.97 -1.42 15.83
CA SER A 41 4.53 -0.08 15.66
C SER A 41 3.35 0.82 15.29
N GLY A 42 2.75 1.49 16.27
CA GLY A 42 1.50 2.21 16.12
C GLY A 42 1.68 3.52 15.36
N ILE A 43 0.80 3.79 14.39
CA ILE A 43 0.62 5.11 13.80
C ILE A 43 -0.60 5.70 14.48
N LEU A 44 -0.46 6.84 15.14
CA LEU A 44 -1.56 7.49 15.84
C LEU A 44 -1.91 8.81 15.18
N LEU A 45 -3.21 9.05 14.99
CA LEU A 45 -3.79 10.37 14.72
C LEU A 45 -4.34 10.94 16.02
N ILE A 46 -3.77 12.06 16.45
CA ILE A 46 -4.15 12.83 17.63
C ILE A 46 -4.98 14.02 17.15
N VAL A 47 -6.29 13.94 17.34
CA VAL A 47 -7.23 14.95 16.86
C VAL A 47 -7.26 16.11 17.86
N LEU A 48 -6.81 17.28 17.42
CA LEU A 48 -6.82 18.50 18.23
C LEU A 48 -7.95 19.44 17.76
N PRO A 49 -8.54 20.23 18.66
CA PRO A 49 -9.67 21.08 18.31
C PRO A 49 -9.27 22.20 17.36
N ALA A 50 -10.19 22.61 16.49
CA ALA A 50 -10.01 23.70 15.52
C ALA A 50 -10.04 25.09 16.18
N SER A 51 -10.65 25.19 17.37
CA SER A 51 -10.84 26.40 18.17
C SER A 51 -10.53 26.13 19.64
N ILE A 52 -10.50 27.18 20.48
CA ILE A 52 -10.40 27.03 21.93
C ILE A 52 -11.64 26.26 22.42
N PRO A 53 -11.50 25.15 23.17
CA PRO A 53 -12.64 24.46 23.77
C PRO A 53 -13.39 25.33 24.78
N ASP A 54 -14.72 25.23 24.80
CA ASP A 54 -15.58 25.94 25.78
C ASP A 54 -15.34 25.47 27.23
N ASP A 55 -14.91 24.21 27.39
CA ASP A 55 -14.52 23.64 28.69
C ASP A 55 -13.05 23.97 28.99
N PRO A 56 -12.76 24.81 30.02
CA PRO A 56 -11.39 25.16 30.37
C PRO A 56 -10.51 23.98 30.75
N VAL A 57 -11.09 22.90 31.30
CA VAL A 57 -10.35 21.68 31.64
C VAL A 57 -9.89 20.97 30.38
N LEU A 58 -10.78 20.85 29.38
CA LEU A 58 -10.42 20.27 28.09
C LEU A 58 -9.39 21.14 27.36
N ALA A 59 -9.52 22.46 27.44
CA ALA A 59 -8.54 23.40 26.89
C ALA A 59 -7.14 23.21 27.52
N ASP A 60 -7.06 23.07 28.85
CA ASP A 60 -5.80 22.76 29.54
C ASP A 60 -5.26 21.36 29.18
N ASN A 61 -6.14 20.35 29.04
CA ASN A 61 -5.75 19.00 28.63
C ASN A 61 -5.17 18.96 27.21
N VAL A 62 -5.62 19.83 26.29
CA VAL A 62 -5.00 19.98 24.96
C VAL A 62 -3.55 20.45 25.10
N ILE A 63 -3.28 21.35 26.05
CA ILE A 63 -1.91 21.79 26.33
C ILE A 63 -1.10 20.64 26.92
N GLU A 64 -1.62 19.92 27.92
CA GLU A 64 -0.92 18.74 28.47
C GLU A 64 -0.60 17.71 27.38
N ALA A 65 -1.52 17.47 26.43
CA ALA A 65 -1.27 16.59 25.31
C ALA A 65 -0.10 17.05 24.42
N LEU A 66 -0.03 18.35 24.09
CA LEU A 66 1.11 18.91 23.35
C LEU A 66 2.42 18.78 24.13
N ILE A 67 2.39 18.94 25.45
CA ILE A 67 3.55 18.76 26.33
C ILE A 67 4.02 17.30 26.31
N THR A 68 3.11 16.34 26.44
CA THR A 68 3.44 14.90 26.40
C THR A 68 4.03 14.51 25.04
N ILE A 69 3.43 14.96 23.93
CA ILE A 69 3.96 14.74 22.58
C ILE A 69 5.36 15.34 22.44
N ASN A 70 5.58 16.57 22.92
CA ASN A 70 6.89 17.22 22.83
C ASN A 70 7.98 16.44 23.58
N LYS A 71 7.69 15.98 24.80
CA LYS A 71 8.63 15.18 25.60
C LYS A 71 9.00 13.88 24.88
N ALA A 72 8.04 13.20 24.28
CA ALA A 72 8.28 12.00 23.47
C ALA A 72 9.10 12.30 22.20
N LEU A 73 8.92 13.47 21.58
CA LEU A 73 9.76 13.91 20.46
C LEU A 73 11.22 14.10 20.87
N TYR A 74 11.48 14.70 22.03
CA TYR A 74 12.84 14.89 22.55
C TYR A 74 13.49 13.60 23.08
N SER A 75 12.73 12.57 23.45
CA SER A 75 13.29 11.26 23.81
C SER A 75 13.83 10.51 22.57
N GLY A 76 13.34 10.86 21.38
CA GLY A 76 13.68 10.20 20.12
C GLY A 76 12.92 8.89 19.87
N GLU A 77 11.95 8.55 20.73
CA GLU A 77 11.13 7.34 20.65
C GLU A 77 10.06 7.44 19.56
N VAL A 78 9.63 8.68 19.24
CA VAL A 78 8.58 8.95 18.25
C VAL A 78 8.99 10.04 17.26
N LYS A 79 8.32 10.05 16.11
CA LYS A 79 8.28 11.17 15.16
C LYS A 79 6.87 11.72 15.09
N ALA A 80 6.71 13.03 14.88
CA ALA A 80 5.40 13.66 14.79
C ALA A 80 5.30 14.65 13.63
N TYR A 81 4.08 14.79 13.13
CA TYR A 81 3.73 15.57 11.96
C TYR A 81 2.43 16.33 12.21
N MET A 82 2.43 17.65 12.05
CA MET A 82 1.23 18.47 12.23
C MET A 82 0.50 18.63 10.90
N LEU A 83 -0.80 18.35 10.85
CA LEU A 83 -1.62 18.57 9.66
C LEU A 83 -1.66 20.05 9.29
N VAL A 84 -1.47 20.37 8.01
CA VAL A 84 -1.59 21.76 7.53
C VAL A 84 -2.95 22.09 6.92
N ASN A 85 -3.77 21.08 6.63
CA ASN A 85 -5.15 21.23 6.19
C ASN A 85 -6.09 20.46 7.11
N ASP A 86 -7.38 20.77 7.03
CA ASP A 86 -8.42 19.91 7.57
C ASP A 86 -8.51 18.65 6.70
N GLU A 87 -8.42 17.47 7.30
CA GLU A 87 -8.33 16.20 6.58
C GLU A 87 -9.38 15.20 7.11
N VAL A 88 -9.79 14.27 6.25
CA VAL A 88 -10.57 13.08 6.67
C VAL A 88 -9.68 11.86 6.50
N ILE A 89 -9.25 11.29 7.62
CA ILE A 89 -8.29 10.19 7.66
C ILE A 89 -8.99 8.97 8.24
N GLU A 90 -9.10 7.91 7.44
CA GLU A 90 -9.80 6.66 7.83
C GLU A 90 -11.19 6.89 8.44
N GLY A 91 -11.94 7.86 7.88
CA GLY A 91 -13.28 8.24 8.33
C GLY A 91 -13.31 9.18 9.54
N THR A 92 -12.16 9.54 10.12
CA THR A 92 -12.05 10.51 11.21
C THR A 92 -11.74 11.89 10.65
N THR A 93 -12.57 12.90 10.99
CA THR A 93 -12.28 14.29 10.64
C THR A 93 -11.25 14.88 11.61
N ALA A 94 -10.14 15.37 11.08
CA ALA A 94 -9.06 15.96 11.84
C ALA A 94 -8.78 17.38 11.34
N PRO A 95 -9.00 18.42 12.18
CA PRO A 95 -8.68 19.79 11.81
C PRO A 95 -7.17 20.01 11.61
N LYS A 96 -6.81 21.02 10.82
CA LYS A 96 -5.43 21.52 10.74
C LYS A 96 -4.89 21.85 12.13
N GLY A 97 -3.63 21.52 12.36
CA GLY A 97 -3.02 21.54 13.68
C GLY A 97 -3.17 20.26 14.50
N SER A 98 -3.98 19.27 14.06
CA SER A 98 -3.93 17.91 14.60
C SER A 98 -2.59 17.24 14.29
N ILE A 99 -2.20 16.21 15.05
CA ILE A 99 -0.85 15.64 14.99
C ILE A 99 -0.91 14.14 14.67
N ILE A 100 -0.11 13.70 13.70
CA ILE A 100 0.16 12.28 13.45
C ILE A 100 1.47 11.91 14.12
N VAL A 101 1.50 10.81 14.88
CA VAL A 101 2.69 10.29 15.56
C VAL A 101 3.00 8.89 15.07
N THR A 102 4.29 8.58 14.91
CA THR A 102 4.79 7.27 14.51
C THR A 102 5.94 6.84 15.41
N GLY A 103 6.08 5.54 15.70
CA GLY A 103 7.19 5.01 16.49
C GLY A 103 6.71 4.00 17.51
N ASP A 104 7.33 3.98 18.69
CA ASP A 104 6.75 3.30 19.85
C ASP A 104 5.76 4.23 20.53
N THR A 105 4.47 4.00 20.29
CA THR A 105 3.40 4.91 20.73
C THR A 105 2.58 4.37 21.90
N THR A 106 2.95 3.21 22.46
CA THR A 106 2.09 2.46 23.39
C THR A 106 1.79 3.26 24.67
N GLU A 107 2.81 3.82 25.30
CA GLU A 107 2.66 4.63 26.52
C GLU A 107 1.99 5.98 26.21
N LEU A 108 2.40 6.61 25.10
CA LEU A 108 1.86 7.88 24.64
C LEU A 108 0.35 7.80 24.39
N GLU A 109 -0.13 6.74 23.75
CA GLU A 109 -1.55 6.53 23.47
C GLU A 109 -2.39 6.51 24.74
N GLN A 110 -1.92 5.78 25.76
CA GLN A 110 -2.63 5.63 27.04
C GLN A 110 -2.71 6.96 27.79
N GLU A 111 -1.61 7.71 27.82
CA GLU A 111 -1.55 9.02 28.47
C GLU A 111 -2.50 10.02 27.78
N LEU A 112 -2.45 10.11 26.44
CA LEU A 112 -3.31 11.02 25.67
C LEU A 112 -4.80 10.70 25.81
N LYS A 113 -5.17 9.41 25.79
CA LYS A 113 -6.56 8.98 26.03
C LYS A 113 -7.03 9.35 27.44
N SER A 114 -6.15 9.30 28.45
CA SER A 114 -6.49 9.68 29.82
C SER A 114 -6.81 11.17 29.99
N LEU A 115 -6.29 12.03 29.10
CA LEU A 115 -6.59 13.47 29.03
C LEU A 115 -7.90 13.78 28.31
N GLY A 116 -8.62 12.75 27.82
CA GLY A 116 -9.84 12.93 27.02
C GLY A 116 -9.59 13.40 25.58
N ILE A 117 -8.36 13.28 25.09
CA ILE A 117 -8.01 13.58 23.70
C ILE A 117 -8.43 12.42 22.81
N THR A 118 -8.99 12.74 21.65
CA THR A 118 -9.34 11.73 20.65
C THR A 118 -8.07 11.24 19.96
N VAL A 119 -7.76 9.96 20.16
CA VAL A 119 -6.61 9.27 19.55
C VAL A 119 -7.13 8.11 18.72
N VAL A 120 -6.76 8.09 17.44
CA VAL A 120 -7.15 7.07 16.48
C VAL A 120 -5.89 6.34 16.01
N GLU A 121 -5.86 5.01 16.15
CA GLU A 121 -4.82 4.19 15.55
C GLU A 121 -5.09 4.06 14.05
N LEU A 122 -4.09 4.36 13.22
CA LEU A 122 -4.16 4.29 11.77
C LEU A 122 -3.52 3.00 11.27
N HIS A 123 -4.08 2.44 10.19
CA HIS A 123 -3.58 1.20 9.60
C HIS A 123 -2.33 1.45 8.72
N ALA A 124 -2.19 2.66 8.19
CA ALA A 124 -1.04 3.09 7.39
C ALA A 124 -0.83 4.61 7.49
N LEU A 125 0.34 5.09 7.05
CA LEU A 125 0.57 6.53 6.97
C LEU A 125 -0.34 7.15 5.90
N PRO A 126 -1.19 8.13 6.27
CA PRO A 126 -2.11 8.75 5.34
C PRO A 126 -1.35 9.67 4.37
N ALA A 127 -1.84 9.77 3.14
CA ALA A 127 -1.31 10.65 2.09
C ALA A 127 -1.76 12.11 2.28
N VAL A 128 -1.21 12.82 3.27
CA VAL A 128 -1.65 14.17 3.68
C VAL A 128 -0.49 15.14 3.78
N LYS A 129 -0.74 16.44 3.55
CA LYS A 129 0.28 17.47 3.74
C LYS A 129 0.47 17.75 5.24
N VAL A 130 1.72 17.79 5.67
CA VAL A 130 2.08 17.97 7.08
C VAL A 130 3.30 18.86 7.25
N LEU A 131 3.37 19.53 8.39
CA LEU A 131 4.57 20.18 8.92
C LEU A 131 5.32 19.20 9.82
N THR A 132 6.58 18.91 9.51
CA THR A 132 7.40 18.00 10.36
C THR A 132 7.77 18.66 11.68
N LEU A 133 7.52 17.98 12.80
CA LEU A 133 7.84 18.46 14.15
C LEU A 133 9.23 17.96 14.60
N ASN A 134 10.29 18.59 14.09
CA ASN A 134 11.66 18.30 14.51
C ASN A 134 12.00 19.01 15.83
N PRO A 135 12.45 18.30 16.88
CA PRO A 135 12.77 18.91 18.18
C PRO A 135 13.78 20.07 18.05
N PRO A 136 13.39 21.33 18.34
CA PRO A 136 14.28 22.46 18.11
C PRO A 136 15.24 22.72 19.27
N LYS A 137 16.46 23.17 18.98
CA LYS A 137 17.35 23.76 19.99
C LYS A 137 17.08 25.26 20.07
N ILE A 138 16.67 25.75 21.24
CA ILE A 138 16.25 27.13 21.44
C ILE A 138 17.32 27.94 22.19
N GLY A 139 17.68 29.10 21.66
CA GLY A 139 18.46 30.12 22.37
C GLY A 139 17.54 31.24 22.86
N ILE A 140 17.68 31.69 24.10
CA ILE A 140 16.97 32.85 24.63
C ILE A 140 17.96 33.89 25.13
N LEU A 141 17.82 35.16 24.70
CA LEU A 141 18.75 36.22 25.10
C LEU A 141 18.71 36.47 26.62
N ASP A 142 19.88 36.49 27.26
CA ASP A 142 20.02 36.90 28.65
C ASP A 142 19.89 38.41 28.78
N VAL A 143 18.85 38.85 29.48
CA VAL A 143 18.61 40.26 29.81
C VAL A 143 18.77 40.52 31.32
N GLY A 144 19.43 39.61 32.04
CA GLY A 144 19.69 39.72 33.48
C GLY A 144 18.46 39.55 34.36
N LYS A 145 17.36 39.01 33.80
CA LYS A 145 16.10 38.73 34.49
C LYS A 145 15.47 37.44 33.96
N THR A 146 14.88 36.66 34.86
CA THR A 146 14.12 35.46 34.50
C THR A 146 12.63 35.81 34.38
N TYR A 147 12.07 35.63 33.19
CA TYR A 147 10.63 35.80 32.91
C TYR A 147 9.89 34.45 32.81
N THR A 148 8.56 34.50 32.83
CA THR A 148 7.67 33.32 32.76
C THR A 148 7.93 32.42 31.55
N ILE A 149 8.39 32.97 30.42
CA ILE A 149 8.78 32.19 29.23
C ILE A 149 9.78 31.06 29.57
N HIS A 150 10.69 31.28 30.53
CA HIS A 150 11.67 30.26 30.95
C HIS A 150 11.04 29.06 31.65
N SER A 151 10.00 29.28 32.47
CA SER A 151 9.26 28.20 33.12
C SER A 151 8.33 27.50 32.15
N VAL A 152 7.68 28.26 31.26
CA VAL A 152 6.78 27.71 30.24
C VAL A 152 7.53 26.81 29.26
N LEU A 153 8.66 27.24 28.70
CA LEU A 153 9.48 26.38 27.82
C LEU A 153 9.92 25.09 28.52
N ARG A 154 10.29 25.18 29.80
CA ARG A 154 10.69 24.01 30.60
C ARG A 154 9.52 23.06 30.85
N GLU A 155 8.36 23.60 31.22
CA GLU A 155 7.15 22.81 31.46
C GLU A 155 6.69 22.12 30.18
N MET A 156 6.75 22.85 29.06
CA MET A 156 6.43 22.31 27.74
C MET A 156 7.42 21.28 27.22
N GLY A 157 8.57 21.07 27.90
CA GLY A 157 9.57 20.08 27.53
C GLY A 157 10.56 20.52 26.46
N PHE A 158 10.63 21.82 26.14
CA PHE A 158 11.62 22.33 25.19
C PHE A 158 13.02 22.39 25.81
N VAL A 159 14.03 21.99 25.01
CA VAL A 159 15.44 22.18 25.36
C VAL A 159 15.88 23.58 24.94
N TYR A 160 16.17 24.44 25.92
CA TYR A 160 16.66 25.79 25.67
C TYR A 160 17.91 26.13 26.48
N SER A 161 18.67 27.10 25.99
CA SER A 161 19.83 27.67 26.67
C SER A 161 19.72 29.19 26.73
N VAL A 162 20.15 29.77 27.85
CA VAL A 162 20.23 31.24 28.00
C VAL A 162 21.53 31.72 27.38
N VAL A 163 21.45 32.67 26.46
CA VAL A 163 22.56 33.15 25.64
C VAL A 163 22.94 34.56 26.09
N SER A 164 24.17 34.72 26.58
CA SER A 164 24.71 36.03 26.95
C SER A 164 24.76 36.95 25.71
N PRO A 165 24.49 38.27 25.84
CA PRO A 165 24.62 39.22 24.73
C PRO A 165 26.00 39.19 24.06
N THR A 166 27.06 38.89 24.82
CA THR A 166 28.45 38.78 24.32
C THR A 166 28.77 37.46 23.60
N ALA A 167 27.82 36.53 23.52
CA ALA A 167 27.95 35.24 22.84
C ALA A 167 27.00 35.14 21.63
N VAL A 168 26.22 36.18 21.35
CA VAL A 168 25.30 36.25 20.20
C VAL A 168 26.07 36.24 18.87
N ASP A 169 27.34 36.65 18.87
CA ASP A 169 28.29 36.51 17.76
C ASP A 169 28.57 35.05 17.35
N ARG A 170 28.02 34.06 18.08
CA ARG A 170 28.24 32.63 17.85
C ARG A 170 26.97 31.85 17.56
N LEU A 171 25.83 32.51 17.31
CA LEU A 171 24.54 31.84 17.11
C LEU A 171 24.57 30.74 16.04
N LEU A 172 25.22 31.01 14.90
CA LEU A 172 25.39 30.04 13.80
C LEU A 172 26.25 28.84 14.21
N ASN A 173 27.24 29.04 15.06
CA ASN A 173 28.17 28.00 15.51
C ASN A 173 27.59 27.11 16.63
N GLU A 174 26.63 27.63 17.40
CA GLU A 174 25.99 26.87 18.49
C GLU A 174 24.81 26.00 18.04
N GLY A 175 24.38 26.13 16.78
CA GLY A 175 23.37 25.26 16.16
C GLY A 175 21.96 25.46 16.71
N TYR A 176 21.60 26.68 17.13
CA TYR A 176 20.22 26.99 17.51
C TYR A 176 19.30 27.03 16.29
N ASN A 177 18.14 26.39 16.39
CA ASN A 177 17.12 26.45 15.35
C ASN A 177 16.23 27.70 15.50
N VAL A 178 16.04 28.14 16.74
CA VAL A 178 15.21 29.31 17.08
C VAL A 178 15.92 30.16 18.11
N PHE A 179 15.91 31.48 17.91
CA PHE A 179 16.33 32.46 18.89
C PHE A 179 15.12 33.25 19.40
N ILE A 180 15.04 33.45 20.72
CA ILE A 180 13.95 34.16 21.38
C ILE A 180 14.47 35.46 22.01
N LEU A 181 13.86 36.58 21.63
CA LEU A 181 14.01 37.86 22.32
C LEU A 181 12.92 37.97 23.40
N PRO A 182 13.28 37.97 24.69
CA PRO A 182 12.32 37.88 25.78
C PRO A 182 11.55 39.18 26.02
N PRO A 183 10.53 39.16 26.90
CA PRO A 183 9.93 40.36 27.47
C PRO A 183 10.92 41.27 28.22
N GLY A 184 10.51 42.51 28.53
CA GLY A 184 11.34 43.49 29.23
C GLY A 184 11.34 44.88 28.60
N SER A 185 12.50 45.36 28.12
CA SER A 185 12.63 46.65 27.44
C SER A 185 13.33 46.47 26.09
N GLY A 186 12.64 46.82 24.99
CA GLY A 186 13.22 46.69 23.65
C GLY A 186 14.47 47.54 23.44
N THR A 187 14.50 48.73 24.04
CA THR A 187 15.71 49.57 24.06
C THR A 187 16.86 48.91 24.82
N TYR A 188 16.57 48.23 25.94
CA TYR A 188 17.60 47.53 26.69
C TYR A 188 18.12 46.30 25.94
N ILE A 189 17.22 45.54 25.28
CA ILE A 189 17.59 44.40 24.41
C ILE A 189 18.52 44.87 23.29
N ALA A 190 18.12 45.87 22.51
CA ALA A 190 18.94 46.40 21.42
C ALA A 190 20.27 46.98 21.92
N LYS A 191 20.26 47.65 23.08
CA LYS A 191 21.48 48.18 23.71
C LYS A 191 22.41 47.06 24.19
N LEU A 192 21.88 45.96 24.71
CA LEU A 192 22.67 44.81 25.15
C LEU A 192 23.35 44.12 23.97
N LEU A 193 22.65 43.97 22.85
CA LEU A 193 23.19 43.42 21.61
C LEU A 193 24.25 44.34 20.99
N GLY A 194 24.02 45.66 21.05
CA GLY A 194 24.86 46.62 20.35
C GLY A 194 24.82 46.43 18.83
N GLU A 195 25.70 47.12 18.12
CA GLU A 195 25.75 47.06 16.65
C GLU A 195 26.19 45.68 16.13
N GLU A 196 27.22 45.09 16.76
CA GLU A 196 27.75 43.79 16.36
C GLU A 196 26.74 42.66 16.62
N GLY A 197 26.16 42.57 17.82
CA GLY A 197 25.17 41.55 18.14
C GLY A 197 23.87 41.69 17.32
N ALA A 198 23.48 42.92 16.97
CA ALA A 198 22.35 43.14 16.08
C ALA A 198 22.63 42.64 14.66
N ARG A 199 23.83 42.91 14.11
CA ARG A 199 24.26 42.40 12.81
C ARG A 199 24.31 40.88 12.79
N GLU A 200 24.92 40.25 13.79
CA GLU A 200 25.05 38.80 13.89
C GLU A 200 23.69 38.10 14.03
N LEU A 201 22.77 38.67 14.82
CA LEU A 201 21.40 38.18 14.89
C LEU A 201 20.69 38.32 13.54
N ALA A 202 20.87 39.43 12.82
CA ALA A 202 20.30 39.64 11.50
C ALA A 202 20.85 38.63 10.48
N GLU A 203 22.16 38.34 10.50
CA GLU A 203 22.81 37.34 9.65
C GLU A 203 22.29 35.93 9.96
N TYR A 204 22.20 35.58 11.25
CA TYR A 204 21.61 34.32 11.69
C TYR A 204 20.20 34.10 11.12
N VAL A 205 19.33 35.10 11.20
CA VAL A 205 17.98 34.99 10.63
C VAL A 205 18.05 34.96 9.09
N ALA A 206 18.83 35.83 8.46
CA ALA A 206 18.97 35.89 7.00
C ALA A 206 19.41 34.55 6.38
N GLU A 207 20.22 33.77 7.10
CA GLU A 207 20.70 32.45 6.67
C GLU A 207 19.70 31.30 6.89
N GLY A 208 18.59 31.55 7.59
CA GLY A 208 17.54 30.56 7.86
C GLY A 208 17.29 30.25 9.33
N GLY A 209 17.86 31.03 10.26
CA GLY A 209 17.52 30.95 11.68
C GLY A 209 16.10 31.44 11.96
N GLY A 210 15.40 30.80 12.90
CA GLY A 210 14.09 31.26 13.36
C GLY A 210 14.21 32.33 14.45
N LEU A 211 13.34 33.35 14.44
CA LEU A 211 13.29 34.38 15.49
C LEU A 211 11.88 34.52 16.07
N ILE A 212 11.79 34.57 17.40
CA ILE A 212 10.56 34.93 18.11
C ILE A 212 10.81 36.14 19.00
N GLY A 213 10.02 37.20 18.84
CA GLY A 213 10.04 38.36 19.72
C GLY A 213 8.77 38.44 20.57
N ILE A 214 8.90 38.47 21.90
CA ILE A 214 7.74 38.57 22.81
C ILE A 214 7.76 39.92 23.54
N CYS A 215 6.68 40.68 23.45
CA CYS A 215 6.50 42.01 24.03
C CYS A 215 7.68 42.95 23.68
N ALA A 216 8.62 43.13 24.60
CA ALA A 216 9.84 43.91 24.38
C ALA A 216 10.73 43.36 23.26
N GLY A 217 10.76 42.05 23.05
CA GLY A 217 11.44 41.44 21.91
C GLY A 217 10.83 41.89 20.58
N ALA A 218 9.51 42.04 20.51
CA ALA A 218 8.83 42.57 19.33
C ALA A 218 9.12 44.06 19.12
N TYR A 219 9.21 44.86 20.19
CA TYR A 219 9.68 46.26 20.10
C TYR A 219 11.10 46.38 19.52
N ALA A 220 11.96 45.38 19.71
CA ALA A 220 13.39 45.51 19.44
C ALA A 220 13.78 45.33 17.97
N VAL A 221 12.88 44.85 17.10
CA VAL A 221 13.21 44.37 15.74
C VAL A 221 12.42 45.06 14.61
N ILE A 222 11.72 46.14 14.93
CA ILE A 222 10.86 46.93 14.03
C ILE A 222 11.47 48.31 13.76
N GLU A 223 10.77 49.24 13.09
CA GLU A 223 11.22 50.63 12.90
C GLU A 223 11.75 51.24 14.20
N GLY A 224 13.02 51.67 14.16
CA GLY A 224 13.74 52.16 15.34
C GLY A 224 13.19 53.47 15.88
N TYR A 225 12.76 53.46 17.14
CA TYR A 225 12.24 54.65 17.83
C TYR A 225 13.30 55.37 18.70
N ASN A 226 14.52 54.83 18.77
CA ASN A 226 15.71 55.49 19.28
C ASN A 226 16.98 54.90 18.64
N ASN A 227 18.15 55.50 18.95
CA ASN A 227 19.43 55.12 18.35
C ASN A 227 19.82 53.64 18.56
N TRP A 228 19.38 52.99 19.63
CA TRP A 228 19.72 51.58 19.87
C TRP A 228 18.86 50.64 19.05
N THR A 229 17.54 50.84 19.05
CA THR A 229 16.61 50.01 18.27
C THR A 229 16.77 50.19 16.77
N ALA A 230 17.30 51.34 16.32
CA ALA A 230 17.66 51.55 14.92
C ALA A 230 18.78 50.63 14.41
N LEU A 231 19.51 49.95 15.30
CA LEU A 231 20.54 48.97 14.93
C LEU A 231 19.94 47.59 14.59
N LEU A 232 18.73 47.30 15.08
CA LEU A 232 18.08 45.99 14.92
C LEU A 232 16.70 46.18 14.29
N GLN A 233 16.64 46.19 12.96
CA GLN A 233 15.43 46.41 12.17
C GLN A 233 15.29 45.28 11.17
N LEU A 234 14.41 44.33 11.47
CA LEU A 234 14.24 43.07 10.74
C LEU A 234 12.82 42.87 10.18
N VAL A 235 11.84 43.63 10.68
CA VAL A 235 10.43 43.46 10.33
C VAL A 235 9.83 44.80 9.89
N ASP A 236 9.10 44.77 8.78
CA ASP A 236 8.44 45.89 8.12
C ASP A 236 7.22 46.45 8.90
N ALA A 237 7.50 46.90 10.12
CA ALA A 237 6.50 47.38 11.07
C ALA A 237 6.97 48.63 11.80
N LYS A 238 6.01 49.42 12.31
CA LYS A 238 6.24 50.54 13.21
C LYS A 238 5.25 50.54 14.37
N LEU A 239 5.54 51.37 15.37
CA LEU A 239 4.70 51.54 16.54
C LEU A 239 3.57 52.54 16.31
N LYS A 240 2.33 52.11 16.53
CA LYS A 240 1.16 52.99 16.62
C LYS A 240 1.06 53.67 17.98
N ASN A 241 1.54 53.03 19.05
CA ASN A 241 1.48 53.52 20.42
C ASN A 241 2.76 54.26 20.87
N TRP A 242 3.55 54.85 19.97
CA TRP A 242 4.73 55.64 20.33
C TRP A 242 4.47 57.15 20.28
N PRO A 243 4.94 57.97 21.25
CA PRO A 243 5.80 57.63 22.39
C PRO A 243 5.06 57.09 23.64
N THR A 244 3.74 56.97 23.59
CA THR A 244 2.87 56.58 24.71
C THR A 244 2.77 55.05 24.86
N TRP A 245 3.90 54.40 25.13
CA TRP A 245 3.99 52.93 25.16
C TRP A 245 3.29 52.29 26.36
N TRP A 246 3.05 53.05 27.44
CA TRP A 246 2.50 52.55 28.71
C TRP A 246 0.96 52.44 28.70
N LEU A 247 0.38 51.75 27.71
CA LEU A 247 -1.08 51.68 27.57
C LEU A 247 -1.81 51.00 28.73
N GLY A 248 -1.16 50.05 29.41
CA GLY A 248 -1.75 49.31 30.53
C GLY A 248 -1.39 47.83 30.55
N THR A 249 -2.08 47.09 31.41
CA THR A 249 -1.92 45.64 31.59
C THR A 249 -3.25 44.99 31.93
N GLY A 250 -3.49 43.78 31.40
CA GLY A 250 -4.70 43.01 31.66
C GLY A 250 -5.19 42.22 30.46
N ILE A 251 -6.47 41.84 30.46
CA ILE A 251 -7.09 41.06 29.39
C ILE A 251 -7.45 41.96 28.21
N VAL A 252 -7.09 41.52 27.01
CA VAL A 252 -7.49 42.10 25.73
C VAL A 252 -8.24 41.07 24.89
N HIS A 253 -9.20 41.55 24.12
CA HIS A 253 -9.88 40.78 23.08
C HIS A 253 -9.12 40.95 21.77
N VAL A 254 -8.74 39.84 21.15
CA VAL A 254 -8.03 39.80 19.87
C VAL A 254 -8.76 38.92 18.88
N GLU A 255 -8.48 39.08 17.58
CA GLU A 255 -9.15 38.35 16.50
C GLU A 255 -8.12 37.77 15.54
N VAL A 256 -8.29 36.49 15.16
CA VAL A 256 -7.45 35.84 14.14
C VAL A 256 -7.78 36.40 12.76
N THR A 257 -6.77 36.86 12.04
CA THR A 257 -6.92 37.49 10.70
C THR A 257 -6.42 36.60 9.58
N ASN A 258 -5.52 35.67 9.88
CA ASN A 258 -4.97 34.74 8.90
C ASN A 258 -4.97 33.30 9.45
N PRO A 259 -6.13 32.62 9.44
CA PRO A 259 -6.30 31.31 10.06
C PRO A 259 -5.57 30.18 9.34
N ASP A 260 -4.98 30.42 8.16
CA ASP A 260 -4.22 29.43 7.39
C ASP A 260 -2.74 29.40 7.77
N ASN A 261 -2.27 30.32 8.63
CA ASN A 261 -0.91 30.25 9.13
C ASN A 261 -0.81 29.23 10.29
N PRO A 262 0.16 28.29 10.28
CA PRO A 262 0.30 27.27 11.32
C PRO A 262 0.42 27.81 12.75
N VAL A 263 0.93 29.03 12.93
CA VAL A 263 1.04 29.66 14.26
C VAL A 263 -0.31 29.73 14.97
N VAL A 264 -1.40 30.00 14.24
CA VAL A 264 -2.75 30.20 14.82
C VAL A 264 -3.65 28.98 14.70
N TYR A 265 -3.13 27.81 14.33
CA TYR A 265 -3.95 26.59 14.33
C TYR A 265 -4.47 26.25 15.74
N GLY A 266 -5.77 26.00 15.82
CA GLY A 266 -6.50 25.89 17.09
C GLY A 266 -7.19 27.17 17.55
N PHE A 267 -7.17 28.23 16.73
CA PHE A 267 -7.85 29.50 16.95
C PHE A 267 -8.64 29.88 15.68
N SER A 268 -9.97 29.82 15.73
CA SER A 268 -10.86 30.13 14.58
C SER A 268 -11.55 31.49 14.67
N ASP A 269 -11.66 32.04 15.88
CA ASP A 269 -12.45 33.23 16.23
C ASP A 269 -11.61 34.22 17.07
N GLY A 270 -12.28 35.20 17.66
CA GLY A 270 -11.67 36.06 18.68
C GLY A 270 -11.43 35.32 19.99
N PHE A 271 -10.35 35.69 20.69
CA PHE A 271 -9.98 35.11 21.97
C PHE A 271 -9.37 36.15 22.92
N ASP A 272 -9.26 35.75 24.19
CA ASP A 272 -8.69 36.58 25.25
C ASP A 272 -7.19 36.32 25.41
N ALA A 273 -6.42 37.38 25.49
CA ALA A 273 -4.98 37.32 25.70
C ALA A 273 -4.55 38.27 26.82
N ILE A 274 -3.41 37.95 27.46
CA ILE A 274 -2.78 38.88 28.40
C ILE A 274 -1.96 39.90 27.62
N TYR A 275 -2.22 41.17 27.89
CA TYR A 275 -1.45 42.31 27.39
C TYR A 275 -0.68 42.96 28.54
N TYR A 276 0.57 43.35 28.28
CA TYR A 276 1.40 44.11 29.23
C TYR A 276 2.27 45.12 28.49
N ASN A 277 1.73 46.32 28.23
CA ASN A 277 2.43 47.42 27.53
C ASN A 277 3.11 47.03 26.20
N GLY A 278 2.61 45.97 25.54
CA GLY A 278 3.14 45.44 24.30
C GLY A 278 3.03 46.43 23.12
N PRO A 279 3.83 46.23 22.05
CA PRO A 279 3.85 47.10 20.89
C PRO A 279 2.57 46.97 20.04
N ILE A 280 1.90 48.09 19.76
CA ILE A 280 0.80 48.07 18.79
C ILE A 280 1.40 48.26 17.40
N LEU A 281 1.50 47.16 16.65
CA LEU A 281 2.20 47.12 15.36
C LEU A 281 1.29 47.56 14.22
N VAL A 282 1.84 48.34 13.28
CA VAL A 282 1.21 48.67 12.00
C VAL A 282 2.25 48.59 10.87
N PRO A 283 1.84 48.31 9.62
CA PRO A 283 2.77 48.15 8.50
C PRO A 283 3.62 49.41 8.26
N LYS A 284 4.90 49.20 7.96
CA LYS A 284 5.85 50.23 7.55
C LYS A 284 6.97 49.63 6.74
N ASP A 285 7.02 50.02 5.46
CA ASP A 285 8.15 49.73 4.57
C ASP A 285 9.41 50.46 5.06
N LEU A 286 10.42 49.66 5.43
CA LEU A 286 11.75 50.10 5.87
C LEU A 286 12.72 50.30 4.69
N GLY A 287 12.48 49.66 3.55
CA GLY A 287 13.40 49.61 2.41
C GLY A 287 14.80 49.11 2.80
N ASP A 288 15.83 49.85 2.41
CA ASP A 288 17.23 49.54 2.74
C ASP A 288 17.64 49.93 4.17
N ASN A 289 16.72 50.43 5.00
CA ASN A 289 17.00 50.78 6.40
C ASN A 289 16.94 49.58 7.36
N THR A 290 16.96 48.35 6.85
CA THR A 290 17.08 47.14 7.68
C THR A 290 18.52 46.95 8.17
N THR A 291 18.74 46.09 9.17
CA THR A 291 20.07 45.89 9.78
C THR A 291 21.16 45.49 8.77
N LEU A 292 20.83 44.71 7.74
CA LEU A 292 21.79 44.31 6.69
C LEU A 292 21.58 45.05 5.36
N GLY A 293 20.68 46.02 5.30
CA GLY A 293 20.32 46.73 4.08
C GLY A 293 19.70 45.81 3.00
N ILE A 294 19.06 44.72 3.42
CA ILE A 294 18.28 43.85 2.54
C ILE A 294 16.82 44.26 2.58
N ASP A 295 16.17 44.24 1.42
CA ASP A 295 14.73 44.46 1.31
C ASP A 295 13.97 43.31 1.97
N VAL A 296 12.87 43.63 2.65
CA VAL A 296 12.06 42.66 3.42
C VAL A 296 10.60 42.72 2.99
N GLU A 297 9.94 41.57 2.95
CA GLU A 297 8.52 41.55 2.61
C GLU A 297 7.68 42.11 3.79
N PRO A 298 6.56 42.81 3.49
CA PRO A 298 5.61 43.22 4.51
C PRO A 298 5.17 42.03 5.36
N TYR A 299 5.05 42.25 6.68
CA TYR A 299 4.60 41.20 7.57
C TYR A 299 3.14 40.80 7.28
N ILE A 300 2.84 39.53 7.56
CA ILE A 300 1.51 38.96 7.57
C ILE A 300 0.91 39.14 8.97
N GLU A 301 -0.20 39.86 9.07
CA GLU A 301 -0.97 39.97 10.31
C GLU A 301 -1.68 38.64 10.59
N LEU A 302 -1.35 38.01 11.73
CA LEU A 302 -1.95 36.75 12.15
C LEU A 302 -3.10 36.96 13.13
N VAL A 303 -2.92 37.94 14.02
CA VAL A 303 -3.90 38.31 15.05
C VAL A 303 -3.89 39.83 15.17
N LYS A 304 -5.07 40.45 15.24
CA LYS A 304 -5.24 41.90 15.47
C LYS A 304 -5.91 42.18 16.82
N TYR A 305 -5.67 43.35 17.37
CA TYR A 305 -6.38 43.84 18.55
C TYR A 305 -7.80 44.29 18.21
N VAL A 306 -8.76 43.93 19.07
CA VAL A 306 -10.15 44.40 19.02
C VAL A 306 -10.37 45.47 20.09
N SER A 307 -10.20 45.12 21.37
CA SER A 307 -10.35 46.05 22.50
C SER A 307 -9.68 45.50 23.77
N THR A 308 -9.60 46.33 24.80
CA THR A 308 -9.40 45.87 26.18
C THR A 308 -10.66 45.18 26.72
N SER A 309 -10.51 44.35 27.77
CA SER A 309 -11.67 43.84 28.52
C SER A 309 -12.29 44.96 29.35
N HIS A 310 -13.62 45.10 29.26
CA HIS A 310 -14.38 46.11 30.00
C HIS A 310 -14.92 45.57 31.34
N GLU A 311 -14.61 44.32 31.68
CA GLU A 311 -14.95 43.78 32.99
C GLU A 311 -14.18 44.51 34.10
N PRO A 312 -14.84 44.92 35.20
CA PRO A 312 -14.18 45.65 36.28
C PRO A 312 -12.95 44.89 36.81
N GLY A 313 -11.79 45.54 36.75
CA GLY A 313 -10.52 44.97 37.24
C GLY A 313 -9.87 43.95 36.30
N ALA A 314 -10.42 43.69 35.11
CA ALA A 314 -9.80 42.81 34.12
C ALA A 314 -8.70 43.51 33.30
N PHE A 315 -8.75 44.85 33.21
CA PHE A 315 -7.70 45.67 32.61
C PHE A 315 -7.40 46.91 33.48
N SER A 316 -6.12 47.22 33.64
CA SER A 316 -5.64 48.45 34.26
C SER A 316 -4.98 49.32 33.20
N TYR A 317 -5.57 50.49 32.96
CA TYR A 317 -4.99 51.49 32.08
C TYR A 317 -3.73 52.10 32.67
N GLY A 318 -2.85 52.59 31.81
CA GLY A 318 -1.64 53.29 32.21
C GLY A 318 -1.90 54.60 32.94
N TRP A 319 -0.83 55.30 33.31
CA TRP A 319 -0.93 56.56 34.03
C TRP A 319 -1.19 57.76 33.09
N GLY A 320 -1.88 58.78 33.62
CA GLY A 320 -2.27 59.99 32.88
C GLY A 320 -3.76 59.97 32.48
N ASP A 321 -4.12 60.67 31.39
CA ASP A 321 -5.48 60.70 30.83
C ASP A 321 -5.76 59.47 29.93
N LEU A 322 -5.10 58.33 30.18
CA LEU A 322 -5.31 57.09 29.43
C LEU A 322 -6.55 56.38 29.97
N ASP A 323 -7.68 56.61 29.34
CA ASP A 323 -8.94 55.91 29.63
C ASP A 323 -9.21 54.78 28.61
N GLN A 324 -10.30 54.05 28.85
CA GLN A 324 -10.78 52.98 27.96
C GLN A 324 -10.88 53.43 26.51
N SER A 325 -11.48 54.60 26.27
CA SER A 325 -11.76 55.08 24.91
C SER A 325 -10.46 55.37 24.16
N TYR A 326 -9.47 55.95 24.85
CA TYR A 326 -8.17 56.20 24.26
C TYR A 326 -7.44 54.89 23.94
N VAL A 327 -7.34 53.97 24.90
CA VAL A 327 -6.57 52.73 24.72
C VAL A 327 -7.19 51.83 23.66
N ASP A 328 -8.51 51.67 23.67
CA ASP A 328 -9.23 50.90 22.64
C ASP A 328 -9.01 51.51 21.24
N ASN A 329 -9.01 52.84 21.11
CA ASN A 329 -8.75 53.51 19.82
C ASN A 329 -7.31 53.28 19.31
N VAL A 330 -6.33 53.34 20.22
CA VAL A 330 -4.93 53.06 19.88
C VAL A 330 -4.75 51.60 19.48
N MET A 331 -5.35 50.65 20.20
CA MET A 331 -5.26 49.23 19.91
C MET A 331 -6.00 48.84 18.61
N ALA A 332 -7.18 49.42 18.36
CA ALA A 332 -8.03 49.03 17.24
C ALA A 332 -7.30 49.05 15.89
N GLY A 333 -7.35 47.92 15.18
CA GLY A 333 -6.73 47.74 13.87
C GLY A 333 -5.20 47.68 13.88
N GLY A 334 -4.57 47.56 15.06
CA GLY A 334 -3.15 47.21 15.19
C GLY A 334 -2.94 45.71 15.33
N SER A 335 -1.81 45.22 14.83
CA SER A 335 -1.47 43.80 14.86
C SER A 335 -0.96 43.39 16.26
N ALA A 336 -1.50 42.28 16.78
CA ALA A 336 -1.12 41.67 18.04
C ALA A 336 -0.11 40.52 17.86
N VAL A 337 -0.21 39.78 16.74
CA VAL A 337 0.74 38.74 16.36
C VAL A 337 1.03 38.85 14.87
N THR A 338 2.30 38.81 14.48
CA THR A 338 2.74 38.95 13.09
C THR A 338 3.69 37.83 12.69
N PHE A 339 3.69 37.48 11.41
CA PHE A 339 4.67 36.58 10.79
C PHE A 339 5.36 37.30 9.62
N SER A 340 6.66 37.11 9.48
CA SER A 340 7.46 37.76 8.43
C SER A 340 8.71 36.94 8.09
N HIS A 341 9.39 37.32 7.01
CA HIS A 341 10.68 36.76 6.65
C HIS A 341 11.76 37.83 6.71
N TYR A 342 12.98 37.40 7.05
CA TYR A 342 14.19 38.19 6.89
C TYR A 342 15.24 37.28 6.24
N GLY A 343 15.59 37.56 4.98
CA GLY A 343 16.31 36.60 4.15
C GLY A 343 15.55 35.27 4.06
N LYS A 344 16.22 34.16 4.42
CA LYS A 344 15.62 32.81 4.45
C LYS A 344 14.92 32.48 5.77
N GLY A 345 15.12 33.27 6.81
CA GLY A 345 14.61 33.02 8.15
C GLY A 345 13.17 33.46 8.34
N LYS A 346 12.52 32.84 9.33
CA LYS A 346 11.13 33.11 9.71
C LYS A 346 11.10 33.86 11.04
N ILE A 347 10.29 34.91 11.12
CA ILE A 347 10.13 35.74 12.32
C ILE A 347 8.66 35.75 12.75
N VAL A 348 8.38 35.45 14.02
CA VAL A 348 7.07 35.65 14.65
C VAL A 348 7.20 36.67 15.79
N LEU A 349 6.37 37.71 15.76
CA LEU A 349 6.32 38.71 16.84
C LEU A 349 5.01 38.59 17.60
N PHE A 350 5.11 38.52 18.92
CA PHE A 350 3.99 38.57 19.85
C PHE A 350 4.01 39.91 20.59
N SER A 351 3.00 40.75 20.34
CA SER A 351 2.75 41.92 21.20
C SER A 351 2.07 41.52 22.51
N ILE A 352 1.15 40.55 22.42
CA ILE A 352 0.56 39.88 23.58
C ILE A 352 1.56 38.94 24.26
N HIS A 353 1.18 38.42 25.42
CA HIS A 353 1.93 37.41 26.15
C HIS A 353 1.24 36.03 26.06
N PRO A 354 1.54 35.22 25.02
CA PRO A 354 0.97 33.87 24.90
C PRO A 354 1.40 32.94 26.03
N GLU A 355 2.51 33.24 26.72
CA GLU A 355 3.05 32.46 27.84
C GLU A 355 2.36 32.76 29.18
N LEU A 356 1.56 33.82 29.29
CA LEU A 356 0.92 34.23 30.53
C LEU A 356 -0.55 33.78 30.60
N THR A 357 -0.93 33.25 31.76
CA THR A 357 -2.33 32.98 32.14
C THR A 357 -2.93 34.05 33.03
N SER A 358 -2.09 34.95 33.57
CA SER A 358 -2.54 36.10 34.36
C SER A 358 -1.68 37.32 34.05
N GLY A 359 -2.33 38.48 34.02
CA GLY A 359 -1.69 39.79 34.03
C GLY A 359 -1.21 40.16 35.43
N ASP A 360 -0.86 41.43 35.62
CA ASP A 360 -0.44 41.92 36.94
C ASP A 360 -1.65 42.11 37.86
N THR A 361 -1.96 41.10 38.66
CA THR A 361 -3.13 41.09 39.55
C THR A 361 -3.07 42.13 40.68
N SER A 362 -1.93 42.80 40.87
CA SER A 362 -1.85 43.95 41.76
C SER A 362 -2.47 45.21 41.16
N TYR A 363 -2.48 45.33 39.82
CA TYR A 363 -3.11 46.44 39.09
C TYR A 363 -4.47 46.05 38.51
N ALA A 364 -4.61 44.83 37.99
CA ALA A 364 -5.83 44.30 37.39
C ALA A 364 -6.23 42.99 38.10
N PRO A 365 -6.94 43.03 39.24
CA PRO A 365 -7.18 41.85 40.08
C PRO A 365 -7.94 40.72 39.39
N ASN A 366 -8.70 41.02 38.33
CA ASN A 366 -9.46 40.06 37.55
C ASN A 366 -8.80 39.73 36.19
N SER A 367 -7.53 40.07 35.98
CA SER A 367 -6.80 39.74 34.75
C SER A 367 -6.25 38.31 34.76
N THR A 368 -7.13 37.30 34.89
CA THR A 368 -6.74 35.89 34.85
C THR A 368 -7.56 35.17 33.79
N LEU A 369 -6.89 34.51 32.85
CA LEU A 369 -7.53 33.67 31.85
C LEU A 369 -8.01 32.36 32.48
N ALA A 370 -9.11 31.82 31.98
CA ALA A 370 -9.69 30.57 32.49
C ALA A 370 -8.82 29.32 32.23
N THR A 371 -7.90 29.40 31.26
CA THR A 371 -7.07 28.28 30.76
C THR A 371 -5.70 28.78 30.29
N LYS A 372 -4.71 27.88 30.23
CA LYS A 372 -3.39 28.11 29.59
C LYS A 372 -3.35 27.84 28.09
N TYR A 373 -4.50 27.70 27.43
CA TYR A 373 -4.61 27.34 26.02
C TYR A 373 -3.76 28.19 25.05
N ASN A 374 -3.50 29.47 25.37
CA ASN A 374 -2.66 30.35 24.55
C ASN A 374 -1.21 29.84 24.38
N TRP A 375 -0.75 28.90 25.23
CA TRP A 375 0.53 28.21 25.07
C TRP A 375 0.62 27.41 23.76
N ARG A 376 -0.51 26.96 23.21
CA ARG A 376 -0.56 26.28 21.90
C ARG A 376 -0.01 27.18 20.79
N MET A 377 -0.29 28.48 20.83
CA MET A 377 0.20 29.43 19.84
C MET A 377 1.73 29.56 19.90
N LEU A 378 2.29 29.54 21.11
CA LEU A 378 3.74 29.53 21.32
C LEU A 378 4.37 28.20 20.83
N PHE A 379 3.74 27.05 21.13
CA PHE A 379 4.16 25.74 20.63
C PHE A 379 4.25 25.73 19.10
N ASN A 380 3.15 26.15 18.45
CA ASN A 380 3.05 26.22 16.99
C ASN A 380 4.13 27.14 16.40
N ALA A 381 4.31 28.33 16.99
CA ALA A 381 5.31 29.29 16.53
C ALA A 381 6.73 28.72 16.59
N ILE A 382 7.12 28.12 17.72
CA ILE A 382 8.45 27.52 17.90
C ILE A 382 8.72 26.49 16.81
N TYR A 383 7.81 25.54 16.60
CA TYR A 383 8.00 24.52 15.57
C TYR A 383 7.96 25.09 14.17
N TYR A 384 7.08 26.05 13.88
CA TYR A 384 6.95 26.63 12.55
C TYR A 384 8.18 27.45 12.12
N VAL A 385 8.82 28.16 13.06
CA VAL A 385 10.02 28.94 12.77
C VAL A 385 11.31 28.12 12.80
N SER A 386 11.32 26.91 13.35
CA SER A 386 12.53 26.10 13.56
C SER A 386 13.01 25.27 12.36
N ASN A 387 12.92 25.80 11.14
CA ASN A 387 13.25 25.08 9.89
C ASN A 387 12.41 23.82 9.61
N SER A 388 11.14 23.83 10.01
CA SER A 388 10.19 22.77 9.67
C SER A 388 9.74 22.89 8.20
N ASN A 389 9.83 21.77 7.50
CA ASN A 389 9.42 21.63 6.10
C ASN A 389 7.98 21.12 6.04
N THR A 390 7.22 21.65 5.09
CA THR A 390 5.95 21.01 4.71
C THR A 390 6.26 19.87 3.75
N ILE A 391 5.86 18.65 4.11
CA ILE A 391 6.00 17.45 3.29
C ILE A 391 4.63 16.82 3.04
N THR A 392 4.56 15.90 2.08
CA THR A 392 3.41 14.98 2.01
C THR A 392 3.78 13.74 2.80
N LEU A 393 3.13 13.56 3.96
CA LEU A 393 3.15 12.27 4.64
C LEU A 393 2.40 11.30 3.72
N ALA A 394 2.95 10.14 3.44
CA ALA A 394 2.28 9.07 2.71
C ALA A 394 2.93 7.75 3.11
N ARG A 395 2.23 6.62 2.96
CA ARG A 395 2.90 5.33 2.88
C ARG A 395 4.00 5.45 1.83
N ALA A 396 5.25 5.19 2.24
CA ALA A 396 6.38 5.26 1.35
C ALA A 396 6.05 4.48 0.07
N LEU A 397 6.15 5.14 -1.08
CA LEU A 397 5.96 4.50 -2.36
C LEU A 397 6.98 3.35 -2.45
N LYS A 398 6.49 2.13 -2.64
CA LYS A 398 7.36 0.96 -2.80
C LYS A 398 7.27 0.50 -4.25
N GLY A 399 8.30 0.84 -5.00
CA GLY A 399 8.42 0.50 -6.41
C GLY A 399 9.26 -0.76 -6.64
N ALA A 400 9.05 -1.43 -7.76
CA ALA A 400 9.99 -2.44 -8.24
C ALA A 400 10.21 -2.33 -9.75
N TRP A 401 11.48 -2.32 -10.17
CA TRP A 401 11.82 -2.53 -11.58
C TRP A 401 11.74 -4.02 -11.94
N ILE A 402 11.08 -4.33 -13.05
CA ILE A 402 10.74 -5.68 -13.45
C ILE A 402 11.19 -5.91 -14.89
N TRP A 403 12.09 -6.88 -15.07
CA TRP A 403 12.38 -7.42 -16.39
C TRP A 403 11.23 -8.30 -16.84
N PRO A 404 10.92 -8.33 -18.15
CA PRO A 404 9.75 -9.04 -18.65
C PRO A 404 9.94 -10.54 -18.53
N SER A 405 11.19 -11.01 -18.48
CA SER A 405 11.54 -12.41 -18.20
C SER A 405 10.98 -12.91 -16.87
N THR A 406 10.84 -12.04 -15.86
CA THR A 406 10.27 -12.42 -14.57
C THR A 406 8.83 -12.87 -14.73
N PHE A 407 8.02 -12.06 -15.43
CA PHE A 407 6.63 -12.41 -15.69
C PHE A 407 6.49 -13.58 -16.67
N ARG A 408 7.30 -13.60 -17.73
CA ARG A 408 7.30 -14.70 -18.70
C ARG A 408 7.60 -16.05 -18.05
N TYR A 409 8.51 -16.11 -17.08
CA TYR A 409 8.85 -17.36 -16.39
C TYR A 409 7.63 -17.92 -15.62
N ILE A 410 6.83 -17.05 -15.00
CA ILE A 410 5.58 -17.44 -14.35
C ILE A 410 4.57 -17.96 -15.40
N TYR A 411 4.41 -17.24 -16.51
CA TYR A 411 3.55 -17.69 -17.60
C TYR A 411 3.96 -19.06 -18.18
N GLU A 412 5.25 -19.27 -18.43
CA GLU A 412 5.78 -20.55 -18.93
C GLU A 412 5.54 -21.68 -17.93
N PHE A 413 5.76 -21.44 -16.63
CA PHE A 413 5.44 -22.40 -15.57
C PHE A 413 3.96 -22.83 -15.60
N ILE A 414 3.04 -21.88 -15.74
CA ILE A 414 1.60 -22.19 -15.81
C ILE A 414 1.27 -22.99 -17.08
N ARG A 415 1.85 -22.61 -18.23
CA ARG A 415 1.66 -23.31 -19.50
C ARG A 415 2.16 -24.76 -19.46
N GLU A 416 3.24 -25.01 -18.74
CA GLU A 416 3.87 -26.33 -18.61
C GLU A 416 3.12 -27.24 -17.62
N ASN A 417 2.72 -26.72 -16.46
CA ASN A 417 2.13 -27.53 -15.38
C ASN A 417 0.60 -27.63 -15.46
N TYR A 418 -0.07 -26.71 -16.16
CA TYR A 418 -1.53 -26.67 -16.30
C TYR A 418 -1.95 -26.66 -17.79
N PRO A 419 -1.63 -27.73 -18.57
CA PRO A 419 -1.78 -27.75 -20.03
C PRO A 419 -3.24 -27.71 -20.52
N ALA A 420 -4.21 -27.95 -19.63
CA ALA A 420 -5.63 -27.83 -19.93
C ALA A 420 -6.08 -26.36 -20.13
N LEU A 421 -5.32 -25.40 -19.59
CA LEU A 421 -5.62 -23.98 -19.74
C LEU A 421 -5.31 -23.51 -21.16
N THR A 422 -6.15 -22.62 -21.69
CA THR A 422 -5.86 -21.84 -22.90
C THR A 422 -4.70 -20.86 -22.66
N LYS A 423 -4.21 -20.20 -23.72
CA LYS A 423 -3.15 -19.19 -23.58
C LYS A 423 -3.61 -17.99 -22.73
N ASP A 424 -4.84 -17.55 -22.93
CA ASP A 424 -5.39 -16.39 -22.23
C ASP A 424 -5.64 -16.69 -20.75
N GLU A 425 -6.16 -17.89 -20.43
CA GLU A 425 -6.31 -18.34 -19.04
C GLU A 425 -4.95 -18.47 -18.34
N ALA A 426 -3.94 -19.03 -19.00
CA ALA A 426 -2.59 -19.12 -18.44
C ALA A 426 -1.98 -17.74 -18.17
N ALA A 427 -2.20 -16.76 -19.06
CA ALA A 427 -1.76 -15.38 -18.87
C ALA A 427 -2.49 -14.70 -17.70
N TYR A 428 -3.80 -14.95 -17.56
CA TYR A 428 -4.61 -14.47 -16.44
C TYR A 428 -4.10 -15.00 -15.09
N TYR A 429 -3.89 -16.31 -14.97
CA TYR A 429 -3.38 -16.90 -13.73
C TYR A 429 -1.96 -16.41 -13.44
N ALA A 430 -1.07 -16.38 -14.44
CA ALA A 430 0.27 -15.83 -14.24
C ALA A 430 0.23 -14.39 -13.70
N ALA A 431 -0.67 -13.56 -14.23
CA ALA A 431 -0.92 -12.20 -13.77
C ALA A 431 -1.43 -12.14 -12.32
N GLU A 432 -2.42 -12.97 -11.98
CA GLU A 432 -2.98 -13.10 -10.62
C GLU A 432 -1.89 -13.50 -9.60
N LEU A 433 -1.11 -14.54 -9.92
CA LEU A 433 -0.01 -15.03 -9.09
C LEU A 433 1.05 -13.94 -8.88
N PHE A 434 1.42 -13.22 -9.94
CA PHE A 434 2.44 -12.19 -9.85
C PHE A 434 1.97 -10.95 -9.08
N ALA A 435 0.72 -10.52 -9.30
CA ALA A 435 0.11 -9.42 -8.56
C ALA A 435 0.02 -9.73 -7.06
N TYR A 436 -0.36 -10.96 -6.72
CA TYR A 436 -0.38 -11.43 -5.33
C TYR A 436 1.02 -11.43 -4.69
N GLU A 437 2.05 -11.93 -5.40
CA GLU A 437 3.43 -11.89 -4.91
C GLU A 437 3.81 -10.45 -4.55
N LEU A 438 3.63 -9.50 -5.47
CA LEU A 438 3.97 -8.10 -5.28
C LEU A 438 3.18 -7.44 -4.13
N SER A 439 1.86 -7.71 -4.06
CA SER A 439 1.00 -7.14 -3.01
C SER A 439 1.40 -7.61 -1.62
N SER A 440 1.86 -8.87 -1.50
CA SER A 440 2.28 -9.44 -0.21
C SER A 440 3.55 -8.77 0.38
N TYR A 441 4.28 -7.99 -0.41
CA TYR A 441 5.40 -7.16 0.05
C TYR A 441 5.03 -5.67 0.15
N GLY A 442 3.76 -5.36 -0.12
CA GLY A 442 3.25 -4.01 -0.11
C GLY A 442 3.78 -3.12 -1.21
N ILE A 443 4.16 -3.69 -2.37
CA ILE A 443 4.54 -2.95 -3.57
C ILE A 443 3.34 -2.14 -4.07
N THR A 444 3.55 -0.86 -4.34
CA THR A 444 2.51 0.07 -4.83
C THR A 444 2.67 0.39 -6.30
N ASP A 445 3.88 0.24 -6.83
CA ASP A 445 4.23 0.62 -8.20
C ASP A 445 5.17 -0.39 -8.82
N VAL A 446 4.94 -0.73 -10.08
CA VAL A 446 5.85 -1.57 -10.85
C VAL A 446 6.28 -0.90 -12.14
N PHE A 447 7.56 -1.02 -12.45
CA PHE A 447 8.19 -0.45 -13.64
C PHE A 447 8.60 -1.60 -14.56
N ILE A 448 7.74 -1.93 -15.52
CA ILE A 448 7.88 -3.13 -16.35
C ILE A 448 8.55 -2.77 -17.67
N GLU A 449 9.70 -3.37 -17.97
CA GLU A 449 10.40 -3.13 -19.25
C GLU A 449 9.53 -3.60 -20.42
N VAL A 450 9.07 -2.67 -21.25
CA VAL A 450 8.21 -2.94 -22.42
C VAL A 450 8.97 -2.91 -23.74
N LYS A 451 10.14 -2.26 -23.76
CA LYS A 451 11.05 -2.19 -24.90
C LYS A 451 12.40 -2.76 -24.48
N SER A 452 12.90 -3.74 -25.22
CA SER A 452 14.22 -4.30 -25.00
C SER A 452 15.33 -3.30 -25.36
N THR A 453 16.48 -3.47 -24.72
CA THR A 453 17.77 -2.84 -25.11
C THR A 453 18.25 -3.19 -26.53
N ARG A 454 17.57 -4.12 -27.22
CA ARG A 454 17.78 -4.49 -28.62
C ARG A 454 16.90 -3.68 -29.59
N GLY A 455 15.91 -2.95 -29.10
CA GLY A 455 15.01 -2.11 -29.90
C GLY A 455 13.64 -2.72 -30.23
N TYR A 456 13.34 -3.89 -29.68
CA TYR A 456 12.05 -4.58 -29.90
C TYR A 456 11.10 -4.38 -28.72
N ALA A 457 9.79 -4.32 -28.99
CA ALA A 457 8.75 -4.36 -27.96
C ALA A 457 8.53 -5.79 -27.46
N PHE A 458 8.26 -5.97 -26.16
CA PHE A 458 7.95 -7.27 -25.56
C PHE A 458 6.47 -7.67 -25.73
N TYR A 459 5.84 -7.20 -26.80
CA TYR A 459 4.52 -7.59 -27.28
C TYR A 459 4.39 -7.22 -28.77
N PRO A 460 3.35 -7.70 -29.48
CA PRO A 460 3.02 -7.28 -30.85
C PRO A 460 2.56 -5.80 -30.94
N SER A 461 3.51 -4.88 -30.83
CA SER A 461 3.31 -3.42 -30.97
C SER A 461 3.06 -3.02 -32.43
N ASN A 462 2.28 -1.96 -32.63
CA ASN A 462 2.06 -1.34 -33.93
C ASN A 462 3.15 -0.31 -34.27
N VAL A 463 3.93 0.13 -33.27
CA VAL A 463 4.96 1.17 -33.40
C VAL A 463 6.37 0.56 -33.52
N LEU A 464 6.67 -0.45 -32.71
CA LEU A 464 7.98 -1.11 -32.66
C LEU A 464 7.88 -2.57 -33.11
N PRO A 465 8.95 -3.12 -33.72
CA PRO A 465 8.96 -4.54 -34.06
C PRO A 465 8.88 -5.40 -32.78
N PRO A 466 8.12 -6.51 -32.80
CA PRO A 466 8.01 -7.37 -31.63
C PRO A 466 9.30 -8.15 -31.37
N TYR A 467 9.54 -8.47 -30.11
CA TYR A 467 10.69 -9.26 -29.70
C TYR A 467 10.60 -10.66 -30.32
N PRO A 468 11.66 -11.20 -30.95
CA PRO A 468 11.56 -12.38 -31.82
C PRO A 468 11.33 -13.72 -31.09
N LEU A 469 11.09 -13.71 -29.79
CA LEU A 469 10.96 -14.91 -28.95
C LEU A 469 9.53 -15.05 -28.46
N GLU A 470 8.99 -16.27 -28.52
CA GLU A 470 7.71 -16.61 -27.90
C GLU A 470 7.76 -16.39 -26.38
N PRO A 471 6.68 -15.90 -25.75
CA PRO A 471 5.38 -15.55 -26.35
C PRO A 471 5.32 -14.09 -26.88
N TYR A 472 6.37 -13.29 -26.70
CA TYR A 472 6.35 -11.85 -26.99
C TYR A 472 6.10 -11.50 -28.47
N ASN A 473 6.49 -12.39 -29.37
CA ASN A 473 6.32 -12.22 -30.81
C ASN A 473 4.85 -12.30 -31.27
N ASN A 474 3.95 -12.90 -30.50
CA ASN A 474 2.56 -13.13 -30.92
C ASN A 474 1.50 -12.94 -29.82
N THR A 475 1.89 -12.76 -28.56
CA THR A 475 0.99 -12.66 -27.40
C THR A 475 1.28 -11.37 -26.64
N ASN A 476 0.23 -10.63 -26.27
CA ASN A 476 0.35 -9.47 -25.41
C ASN A 476 0.11 -9.84 -23.95
N LEU A 477 1.19 -10.15 -23.24
CA LEU A 477 1.18 -10.52 -21.83
C LEU A 477 0.85 -9.35 -20.88
N TYR A 478 0.98 -8.10 -21.32
CA TYR A 478 0.79 -6.94 -20.46
C TYR A 478 -0.67 -6.60 -20.20
N LYS A 479 -1.58 -6.87 -21.14
CA LYS A 479 -3.02 -6.58 -20.96
C LYS A 479 -3.63 -7.25 -19.71
N PRO A 480 -3.56 -8.60 -19.56
CA PRO A 480 -4.08 -9.23 -18.34
C PRO A 480 -3.28 -8.83 -17.09
N LEU A 481 -1.98 -8.57 -17.24
CA LEU A 481 -1.13 -8.16 -16.14
C LEU A 481 -1.51 -6.78 -15.55
N ILE A 482 -1.77 -5.79 -16.40
CA ILE A 482 -2.19 -4.44 -15.97
C ILE A 482 -3.50 -4.54 -15.19
N VAL A 483 -4.50 -5.22 -15.75
CA VAL A 483 -5.81 -5.40 -15.10
C VAL A 483 -5.65 -6.02 -13.71
N LYS A 484 -4.84 -7.08 -13.60
CA LYS A 484 -4.61 -7.75 -12.33
C LYS A 484 -3.82 -6.91 -11.32
N LEU A 485 -2.80 -6.19 -11.74
CA LEU A 485 -2.08 -5.30 -10.84
C LEU A 485 -3.00 -4.21 -10.29
N HIS A 486 -3.90 -3.65 -11.12
CA HIS A 486 -4.90 -2.67 -10.68
C HIS A 486 -5.91 -3.23 -9.69
N GLU A 487 -6.37 -4.47 -9.86
CA GLU A 487 -7.25 -5.14 -8.86
C GLU A 487 -6.60 -5.22 -7.47
N TYR A 488 -5.27 -5.27 -7.42
CA TYR A 488 -4.46 -5.26 -6.20
C TYR A 488 -4.02 -3.85 -5.77
N GLY A 489 -4.48 -2.80 -6.43
CA GLY A 489 -4.11 -1.41 -6.14
C GLY A 489 -2.68 -1.05 -6.53
N ILE A 490 -2.05 -1.81 -7.44
CA ILE A 490 -0.67 -1.60 -7.89
C ILE A 490 -0.67 -0.87 -9.23
N ARG A 491 0.01 0.28 -9.29
CA ARG A 491 0.18 1.06 -10.52
C ARG A 491 1.27 0.48 -11.41
N VAL A 492 1.08 0.57 -12.72
CA VAL A 492 1.92 -0.04 -13.73
C VAL A 492 2.53 1.03 -14.64
N HIS A 493 3.86 1.12 -14.60
CA HIS A 493 4.65 2.07 -15.39
C HIS A 493 5.37 1.33 -16.51
N ALA A 494 5.23 1.81 -17.74
CA ALA A 494 5.90 1.25 -18.90
C ALA A 494 7.36 1.73 -18.94
N TRP A 495 8.31 0.85 -18.67
CA TRP A 495 9.75 1.15 -18.68
C TRP A 495 10.34 1.03 -20.09
N ILE A 496 10.89 2.15 -20.57
CA ILE A 496 11.42 2.33 -21.92
C ILE A 496 12.92 2.68 -21.87
N PRO A 497 13.82 1.76 -22.26
CA PRO A 497 15.18 2.07 -22.65
C PRO A 497 15.20 2.96 -23.91
N CYS A 498 15.49 4.24 -23.71
CA CYS A 498 15.36 5.28 -24.72
C CYS A 498 16.49 5.17 -25.76
N PHE A 499 17.73 5.50 -25.40
CA PHE A 499 18.83 5.60 -26.37
C PHE A 499 19.78 4.39 -26.38
N TYR A 500 19.49 3.34 -25.63
CA TYR A 500 20.18 2.05 -25.74
C TYR A 500 19.35 1.07 -26.59
N ASP A 501 19.75 0.95 -27.85
CA ASP A 501 19.06 0.16 -28.88
C ASP A 501 20.13 -0.39 -29.83
N ARG A 502 20.52 -1.65 -29.62
CA ARG A 502 21.70 -2.21 -30.28
C ARG A 502 21.48 -2.91 -31.62
N GLU A 503 20.23 -3.09 -32.05
CA GLU A 503 19.92 -3.85 -33.26
C GLU A 503 18.97 -3.15 -34.22
N VAL A 504 18.01 -2.35 -33.73
CA VAL A 504 16.99 -1.74 -34.60
C VAL A 504 17.38 -0.34 -35.03
N TRP A 505 17.71 0.54 -34.08
CA TRP A 505 17.95 1.97 -34.36
C TRP A 505 19.39 2.41 -34.18
N GLY A 506 20.14 1.80 -33.26
CA GLY A 506 21.57 2.13 -33.09
C GLY A 506 22.38 1.93 -34.37
N PRO A 507 22.19 0.85 -35.15
CA PRO A 507 22.85 0.71 -36.45
C PRO A 507 22.42 1.74 -37.52
N LYS A 508 21.26 2.38 -37.38
CA LYS A 508 20.72 3.33 -38.37
C LYS A 508 21.24 4.77 -38.16
N ASP A 509 21.30 5.23 -36.92
CA ASP A 509 21.84 6.54 -36.57
C ASP A 509 22.56 6.50 -35.21
N PRO A 510 23.77 5.91 -35.17
CA PRO A 510 24.50 5.70 -33.94
C PRO A 510 25.07 6.99 -33.34
N VAL A 511 25.32 7.00 -32.04
CA VAL A 511 26.33 7.92 -31.48
C VAL A 511 27.71 7.54 -32.00
N TRP A 512 28.63 8.50 -32.09
CA TRP A 512 30.01 8.22 -32.48
C TRP A 512 30.97 8.55 -31.35
N HIS A 513 31.97 7.70 -31.19
CA HIS A 513 33.12 7.94 -30.34
C HIS A 513 34.05 8.96 -31.00
N VAL A 514 34.68 9.82 -30.21
CA VAL A 514 35.62 10.89 -30.64
C VAL A 514 36.90 10.40 -31.37
N GLY A 515 37.07 9.08 -31.53
CA GLY A 515 38.33 8.44 -31.95
C GLY A 515 39.37 8.31 -30.84
N LYS A 516 40.12 7.21 -30.88
CA LYS A 516 41.29 6.89 -30.03
C LYS A 516 42.41 6.28 -30.87
N SER A 517 43.56 5.94 -30.28
CA SER A 517 44.73 5.42 -31.00
C SER A 517 44.42 4.24 -31.94
N ILE A 518 43.66 3.23 -31.50
CA ILE A 518 43.30 2.07 -32.34
C ILE A 518 42.48 2.44 -33.60
N SER A 519 41.81 3.59 -33.59
CA SER A 519 41.04 4.10 -34.73
C SER A 519 41.81 5.13 -35.56
N ASN A 520 43.13 5.25 -35.34
CA ASN A 520 43.98 6.31 -35.89
C ASN A 520 43.39 7.71 -35.63
N TRP A 521 42.81 7.92 -34.44
CA TRP A 521 42.18 9.17 -34.05
C TRP A 521 41.06 9.65 -34.99
N LYS A 522 40.40 8.72 -35.70
CA LYS A 522 39.20 9.03 -36.49
C LYS A 522 37.94 8.74 -35.66
N PRO A 523 36.95 9.64 -35.61
CA PRO A 523 35.65 9.32 -35.03
C PRO A 523 35.05 8.08 -35.69
N TYR A 524 34.35 7.25 -34.90
CA TYR A 524 33.75 6.00 -35.37
C TYR A 524 32.42 5.70 -34.68
N PRO A 525 31.46 5.02 -35.37
CA PRO A 525 30.14 4.75 -34.83
C PRO A 525 30.18 3.74 -33.67
N VAL A 526 29.30 3.94 -32.70
CA VAL A 526 29.02 3.03 -31.57
C VAL A 526 27.58 2.56 -31.71
N THR A 527 27.38 1.50 -32.50
CA THR A 527 26.08 1.01 -33.00
C THR A 527 25.11 0.50 -31.93
N LYS A 528 25.54 0.46 -30.66
CA LYS A 528 24.68 0.06 -29.54
C LYS A 528 23.83 1.21 -28.96
N TYR A 529 24.13 2.46 -29.31
CA TYR A 529 23.38 3.63 -28.84
C TYR A 529 22.83 4.42 -30.02
N VAL A 530 21.59 4.86 -29.92
CA VAL A 530 20.99 5.80 -30.86
C VAL A 530 21.42 7.21 -30.50
N ARG A 531 21.67 8.05 -31.50
CA ARG A 531 21.99 9.47 -31.32
C ARG A 531 20.80 10.21 -30.69
N PRO A 532 20.94 10.83 -29.50
CA PRO A 532 19.82 11.54 -28.84
C PRO A 532 19.20 12.67 -29.68
N ALA A 533 20.01 13.31 -30.53
CA ALA A 533 19.57 14.32 -31.50
C ALA A 533 18.74 13.78 -32.69
N ASN A 534 18.41 12.49 -32.73
CA ASN A 534 17.58 11.91 -33.78
C ASN A 534 16.08 12.14 -33.49
N THR A 535 15.52 13.21 -34.07
CA THR A 535 14.11 13.58 -33.87
C THR A 535 13.12 12.54 -34.40
N THR A 536 13.46 11.82 -35.48
CA THR A 536 12.62 10.72 -36.00
C THR A 536 12.48 9.61 -34.97
N TYR A 537 13.58 9.23 -34.32
CA TYR A 537 13.56 8.20 -33.29
C TYR A 537 12.87 8.68 -32.00
N VAL A 538 13.07 9.93 -31.59
CA VAL A 538 12.33 10.54 -30.48
C VAL A 538 10.82 10.52 -30.74
N ASN A 539 10.37 10.85 -31.96
CA ASN A 539 8.96 10.78 -32.33
C ASN A 539 8.42 9.34 -32.27
N ILE A 540 9.23 8.33 -32.60
CA ILE A 540 8.82 6.93 -32.43
C ILE A 540 8.62 6.56 -30.96
N LEU A 541 9.49 7.05 -30.06
CA LEU A 541 9.29 6.86 -28.61
C LEU A 541 8.04 7.58 -28.11
N ALA A 542 7.70 8.75 -28.68
CA ALA A 542 6.46 9.46 -28.40
C ALA A 542 5.21 8.69 -28.89
N GLU A 543 5.22 8.14 -30.10
CA GLU A 543 4.11 7.28 -30.57
C GLU A 543 3.99 6.00 -29.75
N PHE A 544 5.12 5.39 -29.37
CA PHE A 544 5.11 4.21 -28.52
C PHE A 544 4.56 4.52 -27.13
N THR A 545 4.86 5.71 -26.60
CA THR A 545 4.27 6.23 -25.35
C THR A 545 2.75 6.31 -25.45
N ARG A 546 2.19 6.85 -26.54
CA ARG A 546 0.73 6.89 -26.74
C ARG A 546 0.12 5.49 -26.83
N GLU A 547 0.77 4.58 -27.56
CA GLU A 547 0.32 3.18 -27.63
C GLU A 547 0.26 2.55 -26.23
N LEU A 548 1.30 2.71 -25.42
CA LEU A 548 1.36 2.15 -24.06
C LEU A 548 0.27 2.73 -23.15
N LEU A 549 0.10 4.06 -23.10
CA LEU A 549 -0.95 4.66 -22.27
C LEU A 549 -2.35 4.19 -22.70
N SER A 550 -2.59 4.03 -24.01
CA SER A 550 -3.86 3.50 -24.52
C SER A 550 -4.13 2.04 -24.11
N MET A 551 -3.10 1.29 -23.69
CA MET A 551 -3.22 -0.06 -23.16
C MET A 551 -3.61 -0.11 -21.67
N GLY A 552 -3.62 1.03 -20.98
CA GLY A 552 -3.96 1.13 -19.55
C GLY A 552 -2.75 1.21 -18.61
N PHE A 553 -1.55 1.53 -19.09
CA PHE A 553 -0.44 1.87 -18.18
C PHE A 553 -0.71 3.21 -17.48
N ASP A 554 -0.42 3.28 -16.18
CA ASP A 554 -0.58 4.50 -15.36
C ASP A 554 0.51 5.53 -15.64
N GLY A 555 1.67 5.09 -16.12
CA GLY A 555 2.81 5.95 -16.31
C GLY A 555 3.85 5.44 -17.31
N ILE A 556 4.77 6.34 -17.65
CA ILE A 556 5.90 6.11 -18.54
C ILE A 556 7.19 6.33 -17.75
N HIS A 557 8.05 5.32 -17.78
CA HIS A 557 9.32 5.33 -17.07
C HIS A 557 10.50 5.30 -18.05
N LEU A 558 11.31 6.35 -18.03
CA LEU A 558 12.42 6.52 -18.97
C LEU A 558 13.73 6.02 -18.37
N ASP A 559 14.41 5.13 -19.07
CA ASP A 559 15.79 4.73 -18.79
C ASP A 559 16.67 4.96 -20.02
N TYR A 560 17.98 5.01 -19.83
CA TYR A 560 18.96 5.37 -20.86
C TYR A 560 18.61 6.69 -21.56
N ILE A 561 17.91 7.60 -20.87
CA ILE A 561 17.58 8.95 -21.33
C ILE A 561 18.75 9.91 -21.06
N ARG A 562 19.89 9.59 -21.70
CA ARG A 562 21.18 10.24 -21.55
C ARG A 562 22.15 9.82 -22.65
N TYR A 563 23.25 10.55 -22.78
CA TYR A 563 24.45 10.02 -23.42
C TYR A 563 25.14 9.01 -22.49
N GLY A 564 25.84 8.03 -23.05
CA GLY A 564 26.59 7.06 -22.24
C GLY A 564 27.91 7.58 -21.66
N HIS A 565 28.53 8.56 -22.30
CA HIS A 565 29.81 9.15 -21.89
C HIS A 565 30.09 10.42 -22.70
N MET A 566 30.96 11.31 -22.20
CA MET A 566 31.39 12.51 -22.93
C MET A 566 32.29 12.28 -24.15
N VAL A 567 32.80 11.05 -24.35
CA VAL A 567 33.57 10.72 -25.55
C VAL A 567 32.66 10.39 -26.73
N TYR A 568 31.35 10.43 -26.53
CA TYR A 568 30.33 10.21 -27.55
C TYR A 568 29.75 11.54 -28.06
N SER A 569 28.94 11.47 -29.13
CA SER A 569 28.32 12.60 -29.85
C SER A 569 29.19 13.24 -30.94
N PHE A 570 30.07 12.47 -31.59
CA PHE A 570 30.97 12.96 -32.66
C PHE A 570 30.61 12.44 -34.04
N SER A 571 29.31 12.27 -34.33
CA SER A 571 28.90 11.83 -35.67
C SER A 571 29.15 12.96 -36.67
N PRO A 572 29.31 12.67 -37.98
CA PRO A 572 29.44 13.73 -38.98
C PRO A 572 28.33 14.79 -38.87
N ARG A 573 27.10 14.37 -38.55
CA ARG A 573 25.94 15.27 -38.35
C ARG A 573 26.05 16.11 -37.07
N ASP A 574 26.59 15.54 -35.98
CA ASP A 574 26.77 16.31 -34.74
C ASP A 574 27.87 17.36 -34.90
N ILE A 575 28.95 17.01 -35.62
CA ILE A 575 30.05 17.93 -35.94
C ILE A 575 29.51 19.07 -36.81
N GLU A 576 28.83 18.75 -37.92
CA GLU A 576 28.23 19.74 -38.81
C GLU A 576 27.27 20.68 -38.07
N ARG A 577 26.39 20.13 -37.23
CA ARG A 577 25.45 20.91 -36.41
C ARG A 577 26.15 21.85 -35.42
N ALA A 578 27.23 21.38 -34.79
CA ALA A 578 27.98 22.17 -33.84
C ALA A 578 28.79 23.29 -34.52
N GLU A 579 29.45 22.99 -35.65
CA GLU A 579 30.16 23.98 -36.45
C GLU A 579 29.21 25.05 -37.00
N ALA A 580 28.02 24.66 -37.46
CA ALA A 580 26.96 25.58 -37.86
C ALA A 580 26.48 26.47 -36.71
N SER A 581 26.62 26.02 -35.46
CA SER A 581 26.34 26.79 -34.23
C SER A 581 27.54 27.64 -33.76
N GLY A 582 28.60 27.73 -34.58
CA GLY A 582 29.80 28.52 -34.29
C GLY A 582 30.74 27.90 -33.27
N ILE A 583 30.69 26.58 -33.07
CA ILE A 583 31.56 25.87 -32.11
C ILE A 583 32.83 25.40 -32.84
N ASN A 584 34.00 25.67 -32.26
CA ASN A 584 35.25 25.06 -32.71
C ASN A 584 35.32 23.59 -32.26
N VAL A 585 34.77 22.69 -33.06
CA VAL A 585 34.71 21.26 -32.73
C VAL A 585 36.11 20.61 -32.67
N THR A 586 37.09 21.12 -33.42
CA THR A 586 38.48 20.64 -33.33
C THR A 586 39.04 20.83 -31.92
N LYS A 587 38.77 21.99 -31.29
CA LYS A 587 39.16 22.27 -29.91
C LYS A 587 38.43 21.38 -28.90
N VAL A 588 37.14 21.12 -29.11
CA VAL A 588 36.36 20.19 -28.27
C VAL A 588 36.96 18.77 -28.33
N ILE A 589 37.25 18.28 -29.54
CA ILE A 589 37.88 16.98 -29.78
C ILE A 589 39.24 16.89 -29.09
N ASP A 590 40.08 17.92 -29.25
CA ASP A 590 41.39 18.00 -28.61
C ASP A 590 41.26 17.95 -27.08
N ALA A 591 40.36 18.75 -26.51
CA ALA A 591 40.15 18.80 -25.06
C ALA A 591 39.73 17.45 -24.47
N ILE A 592 38.79 16.76 -25.10
CA ILE A 592 38.35 15.43 -24.67
C ILE A 592 39.48 14.43 -24.80
N ARG A 593 40.26 14.46 -25.89
CA ARG A 593 41.35 13.49 -26.07
C ARG A 593 42.48 13.66 -25.07
N ARG A 594 42.88 14.90 -24.78
CA ARG A 594 43.84 15.21 -23.69
C ARG A 594 43.35 14.69 -22.35
N THR A 595 42.03 14.73 -22.11
CA THR A 595 41.43 14.30 -20.85
C THR A 595 41.45 12.78 -20.68
N PHE A 596 41.16 11.99 -21.72
CA PHE A 596 40.91 10.55 -21.56
C PHE A 596 41.97 9.63 -22.17
N TYR A 597 42.93 10.12 -22.95
CA TYR A 597 43.91 9.26 -23.62
C TYR A 597 45.34 9.65 -23.32
N THR A 598 46.07 8.74 -22.68
CA THR A 598 47.47 8.91 -22.30
C THR A 598 48.44 8.89 -23.49
N ASP A 599 48.02 8.29 -24.60
CA ASP A 599 48.77 8.12 -25.84
C ASP A 599 48.44 9.18 -26.91
N TYR A 600 47.66 10.20 -26.56
CA TYR A 600 47.35 11.32 -27.44
C TYR A 600 48.51 12.31 -27.55
N SER A 601 48.90 12.67 -28.78
CA SER A 601 50.04 13.56 -29.04
C SER A 601 49.85 15.00 -28.53
N GLY A 602 48.62 15.43 -28.27
CA GLY A 602 48.32 16.72 -27.66
C GLY A 602 48.75 16.83 -26.19
N GLY A 603 49.15 15.71 -25.55
CA GLY A 603 49.54 15.65 -24.15
C GLY A 603 48.37 15.27 -23.26
N TYR A 604 48.62 14.35 -22.33
CA TYR A 604 47.62 13.87 -21.39
C TYR A 604 47.46 14.82 -20.20
N ASP A 605 46.23 15.23 -19.92
CA ASP A 605 45.85 15.99 -18.74
C ASP A 605 44.39 15.63 -18.38
N PRO A 606 44.16 14.80 -17.35
CA PRO A 606 42.84 14.31 -16.96
C PRO A 606 41.92 15.40 -16.41
N THR A 607 42.41 16.62 -16.20
CA THR A 607 41.63 17.77 -15.73
C THR A 607 41.21 18.69 -16.87
N TYR A 608 41.70 18.48 -18.10
CA TYR A 608 41.72 19.50 -19.14
C TYR A 608 40.34 19.99 -19.57
N VAL A 609 39.45 19.11 -20.02
CA VAL A 609 38.09 19.51 -20.45
C VAL A 609 37.27 20.08 -19.29
N TRP A 610 37.49 19.57 -18.08
CA TRP A 610 36.80 20.00 -16.86
C TRP A 610 37.15 21.45 -16.51
N ARG A 611 38.44 21.79 -16.49
CA ARG A 611 38.91 23.16 -16.25
C ARG A 611 38.38 24.12 -17.30
N LEU A 612 38.40 23.72 -18.58
CA LEU A 612 37.87 24.57 -19.64
C LEU A 612 36.38 24.86 -19.44
N TYR A 613 35.58 23.86 -19.09
CA TYR A 613 34.16 24.06 -18.81
C TYR A 613 33.93 24.96 -17.58
N ILE A 614 34.61 24.68 -16.46
CA ILE A 614 34.49 25.46 -15.21
C ILE A 614 34.93 26.92 -15.43
N ASN A 615 35.95 27.15 -16.25
CA ASN A 615 36.41 28.49 -16.59
C ASN A 615 35.56 29.20 -17.65
N GLY A 616 34.44 28.58 -18.09
CA GLY A 616 33.50 29.20 -19.02
C GLY A 616 33.97 29.26 -20.47
N ASP A 617 34.82 28.32 -20.92
CA ASP A 617 35.27 28.29 -22.31
C ASP A 617 34.07 28.21 -23.26
N PRO A 618 33.93 29.14 -24.22
CA PRO A 618 32.70 29.28 -25.01
C PRO A 618 32.43 28.09 -25.95
N ASP A 619 33.47 27.42 -26.45
CA ASP A 619 33.29 26.26 -27.33
C ASP A 619 32.89 25.03 -26.54
N ILE A 620 33.55 24.81 -25.40
CA ILE A 620 33.28 23.67 -24.51
C ILE A 620 31.88 23.79 -23.90
N THR A 621 31.53 24.95 -23.33
CA THR A 621 30.22 25.18 -22.72
C THR A 621 29.07 25.05 -23.72
N LYS A 622 29.20 25.61 -24.93
CA LYS A 622 28.19 25.46 -26.00
C LYS A 622 28.04 24.02 -26.47
N TRP A 623 29.15 23.27 -26.61
CA TRP A 623 29.09 21.86 -27.01
C TRP A 623 28.28 21.01 -26.02
N PHE A 624 28.54 21.14 -24.73
CA PHE A 624 27.79 20.39 -23.72
C PHE A 624 26.35 20.91 -23.56
N SER A 625 26.10 22.19 -23.84
CA SER A 625 24.74 22.75 -23.91
C SER A 625 23.92 22.13 -25.04
N LEU A 626 24.52 21.91 -26.23
CA LEU A 626 23.83 21.19 -27.32
C LEU A 626 23.45 19.78 -26.91
N ARG A 627 24.34 19.07 -26.20
CA ARG A 627 24.06 17.71 -25.70
C ARG A 627 22.96 17.69 -24.65
N ARG A 628 22.93 18.65 -23.72
CA ARG A 628 21.80 18.82 -22.79
C ARG A 628 20.50 19.05 -23.55
N GLN A 629 20.51 19.93 -24.56
CA GLN A 629 19.32 20.26 -25.34
C GLN A 629 18.74 19.03 -26.05
N ASP A 630 19.58 18.10 -26.52
CA ASP A 630 19.10 16.85 -27.11
C ASP A 630 18.30 15.99 -26.12
N ILE A 631 18.74 15.94 -24.86
CA ILE A 631 18.02 15.23 -23.78
C ILE A 631 16.73 15.98 -23.41
N VAL A 632 16.81 17.31 -23.25
CA VAL A 632 15.64 18.18 -22.94
C VAL A 632 14.56 18.04 -24.02
N ASN A 633 14.95 18.07 -25.30
CA ASN A 633 14.02 17.88 -26.41
C ASN A 633 13.34 16.50 -26.32
N ALA A 634 14.12 15.44 -26.08
CA ALA A 634 13.57 14.09 -25.99
C ALA A 634 12.56 13.94 -24.85
N ILE A 635 12.89 14.41 -23.64
CA ILE A 635 11.97 14.30 -22.49
C ILE A 635 10.73 15.18 -22.66
N THR A 636 10.88 16.37 -23.27
CA THR A 636 9.75 17.27 -23.55
C THR A 636 8.80 16.62 -24.54
N THR A 637 9.29 16.11 -25.67
CA THR A 637 8.46 15.47 -26.69
C THR A 637 7.72 14.23 -26.16
N ILE A 638 8.38 13.42 -25.32
CA ILE A 638 7.74 12.25 -24.70
C ILE A 638 6.70 12.69 -23.66
N ALA A 639 7.00 13.70 -22.84
CA ALA A 639 6.07 14.22 -21.84
C ALA A 639 4.81 14.82 -22.47
N GLU A 640 4.97 15.59 -23.56
CA GLU A 640 3.86 16.13 -24.34
C GLU A 640 2.99 15.00 -24.91
N ALA A 641 3.61 13.99 -25.52
CA ALA A 641 2.88 12.85 -26.06
C ALA A 641 2.09 12.07 -25.01
N ALA A 642 2.62 11.98 -23.78
CA ALA A 642 1.90 11.39 -22.66
C ALA A 642 0.69 12.25 -22.26
N ARG A 643 0.89 13.56 -22.04
CA ARG A 643 -0.17 14.48 -21.62
C ARG A 643 -1.28 14.64 -22.67
N ASP A 644 -0.96 14.53 -23.96
CA ASP A 644 -1.93 14.56 -25.07
C ASP A 644 -2.99 13.44 -24.96
N GLN A 645 -2.72 12.35 -24.23
CA GLN A 645 -3.69 11.28 -24.01
C GLN A 645 -4.80 11.65 -23.01
N GLY A 646 -4.67 12.77 -22.29
CA GLY A 646 -5.58 13.15 -21.22
C GLY A 646 -5.40 12.27 -19.98
N THR A 647 -6.45 12.16 -19.17
CA THR A 647 -6.39 11.40 -17.91
C THR A 647 -6.59 9.90 -18.13
N ILE A 648 -5.79 9.10 -17.44
CA ILE A 648 -5.87 7.63 -17.38
C ILE A 648 -6.35 7.28 -15.98
N TYR A 649 -7.46 6.53 -15.87
CA TYR A 649 -8.12 6.25 -14.57
C TYR A 649 -8.45 7.50 -13.72
N GLY A 650 -8.69 8.65 -14.38
CA GLY A 650 -9.03 9.90 -13.70
C GLY A 650 -7.82 10.72 -13.21
N THR A 651 -6.59 10.26 -13.46
CA THR A 651 -5.36 10.98 -13.11
C THR A 651 -4.53 11.30 -14.36
N GLU A 652 -3.68 12.32 -14.29
CA GLU A 652 -2.71 12.57 -15.36
C GLU A 652 -1.68 11.42 -15.42
N PRO A 653 -1.19 11.05 -16.64
CA PRO A 653 -0.17 10.03 -16.79
C PRO A 653 1.08 10.37 -15.98
N ILE A 654 1.57 9.40 -15.22
CA ILE A 654 2.77 9.58 -14.42
C ILE A 654 4.00 9.54 -15.32
N LEU A 655 4.87 10.52 -15.22
CA LEU A 655 6.16 10.55 -15.89
C LEU A 655 7.26 10.26 -14.88
N SER A 656 8.16 9.33 -15.16
CA SER A 656 9.26 8.99 -14.26
C SER A 656 10.54 8.67 -15.03
N ALA A 657 11.71 8.80 -14.39
CA ALA A 657 12.98 8.51 -15.03
C ALA A 657 14.01 7.88 -14.08
N ALA A 658 14.73 6.87 -14.58
CA ALA A 658 15.93 6.33 -13.96
C ALA A 658 17.13 7.24 -14.26
N LEU A 659 17.67 7.88 -13.23
CA LEU A 659 18.71 8.91 -13.35
C LEU A 659 20.06 8.43 -12.80
N MET A 660 21.15 8.96 -13.36
CA MET A 660 22.50 8.68 -12.87
C MET A 660 22.77 9.50 -11.59
N PRO A 661 23.11 8.89 -10.44
CA PRO A 661 23.33 9.58 -9.16
C PRO A 661 24.65 10.36 -9.06
N ASP A 662 25.48 10.40 -10.12
CA ASP A 662 26.84 10.95 -10.07
C ASP A 662 26.91 12.44 -9.69
N VAL A 663 25.78 13.15 -9.77
CA VAL A 663 25.60 14.54 -9.34
C VAL A 663 25.96 14.78 -7.87
N THR A 664 25.83 13.78 -7.01
CA THR A 664 26.16 13.87 -5.57
C THR A 664 27.59 13.45 -5.24
N ILE A 665 28.39 13.06 -6.23
CA ILE A 665 29.76 12.58 -6.03
C ILE A 665 30.76 13.59 -6.58
N ASN A 666 31.56 14.20 -5.70
CA ASN A 666 32.73 14.97 -6.10
C ASN A 666 33.93 14.02 -6.33
N ARG A 667 34.64 14.19 -7.46
CA ARG A 667 35.73 13.29 -7.85
C ARG A 667 37.07 14.03 -7.86
N THR A 668 37.95 13.67 -6.94
CA THR A 668 39.32 14.23 -6.89
C THR A 668 40.26 13.42 -7.79
N ILE A 669 40.99 14.11 -8.66
CA ILE A 669 42.05 13.51 -9.47
C ILE A 669 43.38 13.67 -8.72
N GLU A 670 43.82 12.57 -8.10
CA GLU A 670 45.10 12.50 -7.39
C GLU A 670 46.27 12.84 -8.34
N GLY A 671 47.24 13.60 -7.83
CA GLY A 671 48.38 14.11 -8.60
C GLY A 671 48.14 15.44 -9.34
N TYR A 672 46.89 15.90 -9.46
CA TYR A 672 46.55 17.19 -10.08
C TYR A 672 45.92 18.19 -9.10
N ASN A 673 45.62 17.75 -7.87
CA ASN A 673 44.93 18.54 -6.85
C ASN A 673 43.68 19.26 -7.39
N PHE A 674 42.89 18.53 -8.18
CA PHE A 674 41.72 19.05 -8.86
C PHE A 674 40.51 18.16 -8.55
N THR A 675 39.43 18.77 -8.11
CA THR A 675 38.17 18.08 -7.80
C THR A 675 37.13 18.47 -8.85
N ILE A 676 36.58 17.47 -9.54
CA ILE A 676 35.46 17.62 -10.46
C ILE A 676 34.18 17.67 -9.62
N PRO A 677 33.40 18.76 -9.68
CA PRO A 677 32.10 18.82 -9.02
C PRO A 677 31.12 17.80 -9.62
N GLY A 678 30.33 17.14 -8.78
CA GLY A 678 29.32 16.16 -9.21
C GLY A 678 28.37 16.68 -10.29
N PRO A 679 27.75 17.88 -10.15
CA PRO A 679 26.88 18.44 -11.18
C PRO A 679 27.57 18.67 -12.53
N VAL A 680 28.86 19.04 -12.51
CA VAL A 680 29.67 19.19 -13.73
C VAL A 680 29.92 17.81 -14.35
N PHE A 681 30.28 16.80 -13.55
CA PHE A 681 30.48 15.44 -14.04
C PHE A 681 29.22 14.88 -14.72
N GLN A 682 28.07 15.02 -14.05
CA GLN A 682 26.75 14.58 -14.49
C GLN A 682 26.39 15.22 -15.84
N MET A 683 26.46 16.55 -15.93
CA MET A 683 26.16 17.30 -17.15
C MET A 683 27.06 16.83 -18.31
N LEU A 684 28.38 16.83 -18.12
CA LEU A 684 29.31 16.59 -19.22
C LEU A 684 29.26 15.14 -19.71
N HIS A 685 29.11 14.15 -18.83
CA HIS A 685 28.99 12.77 -19.25
C HIS A 685 27.66 12.46 -19.91
N TYR A 686 26.56 12.84 -19.25
CA TYR A 686 25.25 12.29 -19.55
C TYR A 686 24.34 13.27 -20.31
N GLY A 687 24.59 14.58 -20.23
CA GLY A 687 23.64 15.60 -20.68
C GLY A 687 22.33 15.58 -19.88
N GLN A 688 22.34 14.95 -18.72
CA GLN A 688 21.18 14.71 -17.87
C GLN A 688 21.25 15.64 -16.65
N ILE A 689 20.24 16.47 -16.46
CA ILE A 689 20.13 17.40 -15.32
C ILE A 689 18.76 17.21 -14.69
N TYR A 690 18.69 17.02 -13.39
CA TYR A 690 17.48 16.59 -12.70
C TYR A 690 16.39 17.65 -12.77
N GLU A 691 16.78 18.91 -12.69
CA GLU A 691 15.97 20.11 -12.77
C GLU A 691 15.16 20.17 -14.08
N ASP A 692 15.71 19.67 -15.19
CA ASP A 692 14.99 19.65 -16.47
C ASP A 692 13.84 18.63 -16.48
N PHE A 693 13.98 17.53 -15.74
CA PHE A 693 12.93 16.53 -15.55
C PHE A 693 11.90 17.02 -14.52
N ALA A 694 12.39 17.59 -13.40
CA ALA A 694 11.58 18.14 -12.31
C ALA A 694 10.56 19.18 -12.80
N ARG A 695 11.00 20.14 -13.64
CA ARG A 695 10.12 21.16 -14.25
C ARG A 695 9.02 20.59 -15.13
N LEU A 696 9.20 19.38 -15.63
CA LEU A 696 8.18 18.65 -16.40
C LEU A 696 7.33 17.72 -15.52
N GLY A 697 7.46 17.79 -14.19
CA GLY A 697 6.67 17.01 -13.24
C GLY A 697 7.11 15.54 -13.15
N PHE A 698 8.32 15.19 -13.60
CA PHE A 698 8.79 13.81 -13.51
C PHE A 698 9.01 13.38 -12.07
N TRP A 699 8.74 12.11 -11.80
CA TRP A 699 9.29 11.40 -10.65
C TRP A 699 10.77 11.13 -10.92
N LEU A 700 11.62 11.66 -10.05
CA LEU A 700 13.05 11.51 -10.14
C LEU A 700 13.46 10.26 -9.37
N ILE A 701 14.05 9.28 -10.06
CA ILE A 701 14.41 7.98 -9.46
C ILE A 701 15.90 7.70 -9.74
N PRO A 702 16.83 8.40 -9.06
CA PRO A 702 18.25 8.13 -9.26
C PRO A 702 18.64 6.76 -8.76
N MET A 703 19.47 6.08 -9.53
CA MET A 703 19.93 4.72 -9.27
C MET A 703 21.06 4.69 -8.24
N ALA A 704 20.74 4.88 -6.96
CA ALA A 704 21.68 5.04 -5.85
C ALA A 704 22.35 3.72 -5.42
N TYR A 705 22.99 3.03 -6.36
CA TYR A 705 23.55 1.70 -6.15
C TYR A 705 24.90 1.77 -5.44
N TYR A 706 24.88 1.99 -4.12
CA TYR A 706 26.05 2.38 -3.34
C TYR A 706 27.24 1.43 -3.52
N VAL A 707 27.02 0.10 -3.54
CA VAL A 707 28.09 -0.89 -3.78
C VAL A 707 28.69 -0.73 -5.16
N SER A 708 27.85 -0.56 -6.19
CA SER A 708 28.29 -0.37 -7.58
C SER A 708 29.09 0.92 -7.78
N TYR A 709 28.79 1.93 -6.96
CA TYR A 709 29.48 3.22 -6.95
C TYR A 709 30.66 3.28 -5.96
N GLY A 710 30.97 2.19 -5.25
CA GLY A 710 32.02 2.13 -4.25
C GLY A 710 31.80 3.11 -3.08
N GLN A 711 30.55 3.45 -2.79
CA GLN A 711 30.15 4.35 -1.71
C GLN A 711 29.80 3.57 -0.44
N ASN A 712 29.62 4.28 0.68
CA ASN A 712 29.05 3.73 1.90
C ASN A 712 27.50 3.75 1.83
N VAL A 713 26.80 2.86 2.55
CA VAL A 713 25.33 2.82 2.58
C VAL A 713 24.69 4.16 2.99
N THR A 714 25.35 4.94 3.85
CA THR A 714 24.90 6.30 4.23
C THR A 714 24.78 7.27 3.06
N TRP A 715 25.46 7.01 1.93
CA TRP A 715 25.34 7.81 0.72
C TRP A 715 23.93 7.79 0.11
N ILE A 716 23.12 6.76 0.39
CA ILE A 716 21.71 6.70 -0.02
C ILE A 716 20.96 7.95 0.48
N LYS A 717 21.21 8.35 1.73
CA LYS A 717 20.60 9.54 2.33
C LYS A 717 21.03 10.82 1.61
N THR A 718 22.32 10.95 1.27
CA THR A 718 22.84 12.09 0.50
C THR A 718 22.18 12.20 -0.89
N VAL A 719 21.96 11.06 -1.56
CA VAL A 719 21.24 11.05 -2.85
C VAL A 719 19.78 11.46 -2.65
N ALA A 720 19.10 10.90 -1.65
CA ALA A 720 17.72 11.23 -1.32
C ALA A 720 17.52 12.73 -1.03
N GLU A 721 18.35 13.31 -0.15
CA GLU A 721 18.33 14.73 0.21
C GLU A 721 18.53 15.64 -1.02
N TYR A 722 19.42 15.26 -1.94
CA TYR A 722 19.62 16.01 -3.18
C TYR A 722 18.40 15.94 -4.12
N VAL A 723 17.73 14.79 -4.22
CA VAL A 723 16.50 14.70 -5.04
C VAL A 723 15.38 15.53 -4.43
N VAL A 724 15.25 15.49 -3.11
CA VAL A 724 14.25 16.30 -2.38
C VAL A 724 14.51 17.78 -2.59
N SER A 725 15.76 18.24 -2.51
CA SER A 725 16.07 19.66 -2.75
C SER A 725 15.69 20.11 -4.16
N VAL A 726 16.02 19.30 -5.18
CA VAL A 726 15.64 19.59 -6.58
C VAL A 726 14.13 19.63 -6.76
N THR A 727 13.40 18.66 -6.21
CA THR A 727 11.94 18.57 -6.40
C THR A 727 11.17 19.62 -5.60
N ASN A 728 11.67 20.04 -4.44
CA ASN A 728 11.11 21.16 -3.68
C ASN A 728 11.26 22.49 -4.44
N GLU A 729 12.38 22.69 -5.14
CA GLU A 729 12.65 23.92 -5.89
C GLU A 729 11.94 23.96 -7.25
N TYR A 730 11.93 22.84 -7.99
CA TYR A 730 11.51 22.81 -9.40
C TYR A 730 10.24 22.00 -9.68
N GLY A 731 9.65 21.35 -8.68
CA GLY A 731 8.52 20.44 -8.82
C GLY A 731 8.92 18.99 -9.12
N GLY A 732 7.93 18.13 -9.37
CA GLY A 732 8.13 16.70 -9.55
C GLY A 732 7.97 15.89 -8.27
N THR A 733 8.46 14.65 -8.25
CA THR A 733 8.27 13.73 -7.12
C THR A 733 9.59 13.07 -6.74
N PRO A 734 10.05 13.19 -5.48
CA PRO A 734 11.32 12.63 -5.05
C PRO A 734 11.18 11.16 -4.69
N LEU A 735 11.81 10.29 -5.48
CA LEU A 735 12.00 8.86 -5.19
C LEU A 735 13.49 8.51 -5.27
N ILE A 736 13.83 7.25 -5.03
CA ILE A 736 15.20 6.75 -5.17
C ILE A 736 15.22 5.28 -5.62
N GLY A 737 16.19 4.91 -6.45
CA GLY A 737 16.43 3.53 -6.85
C GLY A 737 17.42 2.84 -5.92
N LEU A 738 17.04 1.72 -5.33
CA LEU A 738 17.87 0.95 -4.38
C LEU A 738 18.47 -0.29 -5.05
N GLN A 739 19.67 -0.65 -4.61
CA GLN A 739 20.35 -1.83 -5.11
C GLN A 739 19.80 -3.05 -4.38
N ALA A 740 19.29 -4.06 -5.11
CA ALA A 740 18.78 -5.30 -4.51
C ALA A 740 19.56 -6.55 -4.94
N TRP A 741 20.72 -6.37 -5.60
CA TRP A 741 21.64 -7.47 -5.93
C TRP A 741 22.96 -7.25 -5.22
N SER A 742 23.62 -8.34 -4.84
CA SER A 742 24.92 -8.28 -4.15
C SER A 742 24.90 -7.51 -2.82
N VAL A 743 23.72 -7.37 -2.21
CA VAL A 743 23.49 -6.77 -0.88
C VAL A 743 22.62 -7.71 -0.04
N GLY A 744 22.82 -7.73 1.28
CA GLY A 744 22.05 -8.55 2.22
C GLY A 744 20.66 -7.96 2.51
N TYR A 745 19.77 -8.74 3.13
CA TYR A 745 18.44 -8.26 3.50
C TYR A 745 18.50 -7.07 4.48
N ASP A 746 19.34 -7.16 5.51
CA ASP A 746 19.53 -6.08 6.49
C ASP A 746 20.10 -4.79 5.88
N ASP A 747 20.98 -4.92 4.88
CA ASP A 747 21.51 -3.77 4.15
C ASP A 747 20.39 -3.08 3.36
N ILE A 748 19.53 -3.85 2.67
CA ILE A 748 18.37 -3.29 1.95
C ILE A 748 17.44 -2.56 2.93
N ARG A 749 17.18 -3.13 4.11
CA ARG A 749 16.37 -2.46 5.16
C ARG A 749 17.01 -1.16 5.67
N THR A 750 18.34 -1.14 5.71
CA THR A 750 19.11 0.07 6.04
C THR A 750 19.01 1.10 4.92
N GLU A 751 19.13 0.70 3.65
CA GLU A 751 18.92 1.56 2.48
C GLU A 751 17.51 2.17 2.47
N GLU A 752 16.47 1.37 2.72
CA GLU A 752 15.08 1.84 2.83
C GLU A 752 14.94 2.92 3.91
N SER A 753 15.52 2.67 5.09
CA SER A 753 15.44 3.60 6.23
C SER A 753 16.16 4.91 5.92
N LEU A 754 17.37 4.84 5.36
CA LEU A 754 18.17 6.01 4.98
C LEU A 754 17.54 6.83 3.86
N ALA A 755 16.87 6.16 2.90
CA ALA A 755 16.11 6.84 1.87
C ALA A 755 14.99 7.70 2.49
N ILE A 756 14.16 7.09 3.35
CA ILE A 756 13.06 7.81 4.01
C ILE A 756 13.57 8.92 4.93
N GLU A 757 14.66 8.69 5.66
CA GLU A 757 15.32 9.74 6.44
C GLU A 757 15.83 10.91 5.59
N GLY A 758 16.22 10.65 4.33
CA GLY A 758 16.61 11.68 3.37
C GLY A 758 15.43 12.47 2.79
N GLY A 759 14.19 12.10 3.15
CA GLY A 759 12.97 12.84 2.83
C GLY A 759 12.28 12.47 1.51
N VAL A 760 12.75 11.44 0.79
CA VAL A 760 12.04 10.96 -0.41
C VAL A 760 10.69 10.37 -0.04
N LEU A 761 9.73 10.42 -0.97
CA LEU A 761 8.38 9.87 -0.77
C LEU A 761 8.34 8.34 -0.90
N GLY A 762 9.44 7.72 -1.32
CA GLY A 762 9.54 6.27 -1.50
C GLY A 762 10.77 5.85 -2.28
N TYR A 763 10.85 4.56 -2.57
CA TYR A 763 12.00 3.92 -3.18
C TYR A 763 11.60 2.82 -4.16
N VAL A 764 12.50 2.47 -5.08
CA VAL A 764 12.28 1.47 -6.13
C VAL A 764 13.41 0.44 -6.11
N TYR A 765 13.08 -0.83 -5.91
CA TYR A 765 14.08 -1.89 -5.93
C TYR A 765 14.55 -2.18 -7.36
N PHE A 766 15.86 -2.11 -7.60
CA PHE A 766 16.47 -2.71 -8.78
C PHE A 766 17.15 -4.01 -8.37
N ARG A 767 16.56 -5.18 -8.65
CA ARG A 767 15.27 -5.39 -9.30
C ARG A 767 14.45 -6.43 -8.54
N TRP A 768 13.16 -6.54 -8.88
CA TRP A 768 12.24 -7.42 -8.15
C TRP A 768 12.78 -8.85 -7.96
N ALA A 769 13.31 -9.42 -9.04
CA ALA A 769 13.82 -10.79 -9.04
C ALA A 769 15.00 -11.00 -8.07
N THR A 770 15.83 -9.98 -7.83
CA THR A 770 16.97 -10.09 -6.90
C THR A 770 16.52 -9.80 -5.48
N TYR A 771 15.64 -8.80 -5.28
CA TYR A 771 15.04 -8.52 -3.97
C TYR A 771 14.34 -9.76 -3.39
N ARG A 772 13.39 -10.34 -4.12
CA ARG A 772 12.65 -11.53 -3.66
C ARG A 772 13.57 -12.73 -3.41
N SER A 773 14.67 -12.85 -4.16
CA SER A 773 15.66 -13.91 -3.97
C SER A 773 16.50 -13.69 -2.70
N THR A 774 16.82 -12.44 -2.37
CA THR A 774 17.51 -12.08 -1.13
C THR A 774 16.60 -12.36 0.06
N VAL A 775 15.33 -11.95 0.01
CA VAL A 775 14.35 -12.28 1.06
C VAL A 775 14.21 -13.79 1.21
N LYS A 776 14.07 -14.53 0.09
CA LYS A 776 14.05 -16.00 0.11
C LYS A 776 15.24 -16.60 0.85
N GLY A 777 16.46 -16.13 0.54
CA GLY A 777 17.66 -16.62 1.20
C GLY A 777 17.63 -16.48 2.71
N GLU A 778 16.98 -15.44 3.22
CA GLU A 778 16.86 -15.14 4.65
C GLU A 778 15.72 -15.92 5.32
N THR A 779 14.56 -16.01 4.67
CA THR A 779 13.34 -16.53 5.32
C THR A 779 13.08 -18.02 5.06
N TRP A 780 13.65 -18.62 4.02
CA TRP A 780 13.24 -19.96 3.56
C TRP A 780 13.36 -21.06 4.62
N SER A 781 14.45 -21.08 5.39
CA SER A 781 14.68 -22.06 6.45
C SER A 781 13.64 -22.02 7.57
N THR A 782 12.94 -20.89 7.72
CA THR A 782 11.92 -20.69 8.77
C THR A 782 10.55 -21.18 8.31
N TYR A 783 10.28 -21.17 7.00
CA TYR A 783 8.93 -21.35 6.46
C TYR A 783 8.77 -22.52 5.48
N SER A 784 9.86 -23.19 5.08
CA SER A 784 9.80 -24.31 4.13
C SER A 784 8.83 -25.41 4.58
N ASP A 785 8.85 -25.78 5.85
CA ASP A 785 8.00 -26.86 6.39
C ASP A 785 6.51 -26.51 6.29
N ALA A 786 6.16 -25.22 6.43
CA ALA A 786 4.78 -24.75 6.29
C ALA A 786 4.32 -24.74 4.82
N TYR A 787 5.22 -24.43 3.88
CA TYR A 787 4.94 -24.56 2.45
C TYR A 787 4.76 -26.04 2.06
N ASP A 788 5.63 -26.93 2.52
CA ASP A 788 5.54 -28.38 2.31
C ASP A 788 4.22 -28.94 2.86
N GLU A 789 3.81 -28.51 4.06
CA GLU A 789 2.53 -28.88 4.65
C GLU A 789 1.36 -28.41 3.77
N LEU A 790 1.31 -27.12 3.41
CA LEU A 790 0.25 -26.60 2.53
C LEU A 790 0.21 -27.30 1.17
N TYR A 791 1.36 -27.61 0.57
CA TYR A 791 1.47 -28.31 -0.71
C TYR A 791 0.84 -29.70 -0.65
N SER A 792 0.96 -30.38 0.50
CA SER A 792 0.36 -31.68 0.77
C SER A 792 -1.14 -31.59 1.10
N LEU A 793 -1.57 -30.58 1.85
CA LEU A 793 -2.94 -30.46 2.35
C LEU A 793 -3.92 -29.95 1.29
N ILE A 794 -3.57 -28.91 0.53
CA ILE A 794 -4.51 -28.23 -0.37
C ILE A 794 -5.11 -29.19 -1.42
N PRO A 795 -4.34 -30.06 -2.11
CA PRO A 795 -4.89 -31.01 -3.09
C PRO A 795 -5.93 -31.96 -2.50
N LYS A 796 -5.73 -32.40 -1.25
CA LYS A 796 -6.67 -33.30 -0.56
C LYS A 796 -8.00 -32.60 -0.30
N VAL A 797 -7.95 -31.33 0.12
CA VAL A 797 -9.16 -30.52 0.33
C VAL A 797 -9.86 -30.23 -1.00
N ILE A 798 -9.12 -29.90 -2.07
CA ILE A 798 -9.69 -29.71 -3.42
C ILE A 798 -10.40 -31.00 -3.91
N SER A 799 -9.79 -32.16 -3.69
CA SER A 799 -10.39 -33.47 -4.01
C SER A 799 -11.69 -33.69 -3.23
N ALA A 800 -11.68 -33.40 -1.92
CA ALA A 800 -12.87 -33.54 -1.08
C ALA A 800 -14.02 -32.61 -1.51
N VAL A 801 -13.71 -31.34 -1.82
CA VAL A 801 -14.68 -30.38 -2.37
C VAL A 801 -15.28 -30.90 -3.68
N SER A 802 -14.44 -31.42 -4.58
CA SER A 802 -14.86 -31.91 -5.89
C SER A 802 -15.78 -33.13 -5.79
N SER A 803 -15.56 -34.01 -4.80
CA SER A 803 -16.43 -35.15 -4.51
C SER A 803 -17.77 -34.75 -3.87
N LEU A 804 -17.72 -33.83 -2.89
CA LEU A 804 -18.90 -33.46 -2.10
C LEU A 804 -19.81 -32.45 -2.81
N GLN A 805 -19.24 -31.50 -3.54
CA GLN A 805 -19.93 -30.43 -4.27
C GLN A 805 -19.32 -30.21 -5.66
N PRO A 806 -19.58 -31.12 -6.61
CA PRO A 806 -19.15 -30.92 -8.00
C PRO A 806 -19.76 -29.61 -8.55
N ASN A 807 -18.91 -28.76 -9.14
CA ASN A 807 -19.21 -27.42 -9.66
C ASN A 807 -19.29 -26.26 -8.64
N SER A 808 -18.75 -26.41 -7.42
CA SER A 808 -18.65 -25.29 -6.48
C SER A 808 -17.56 -24.28 -6.87
N THR A 809 -17.83 -22.98 -6.68
CA THR A 809 -16.82 -21.91 -6.80
C THR A 809 -15.76 -21.99 -5.70
N ILE A 810 -16.05 -22.69 -4.61
CA ILE A 810 -15.15 -22.94 -3.47
C ILE A 810 -13.85 -23.61 -3.92
N SER A 811 -13.92 -24.50 -4.92
CA SER A 811 -12.73 -25.13 -5.52
C SER A 811 -11.82 -24.10 -6.20
N ASN A 812 -12.39 -23.11 -6.89
CA ASN A 812 -11.63 -22.11 -7.65
C ASN A 812 -10.78 -21.21 -6.74
N ASP A 813 -11.27 -20.90 -5.53
CA ASP A 813 -10.53 -20.07 -4.57
C ASP A 813 -9.29 -20.80 -4.04
N LEU A 814 -9.38 -22.11 -3.78
CA LEU A 814 -8.25 -22.94 -3.32
C LEU A 814 -7.23 -23.23 -4.43
N ILE A 815 -7.68 -23.34 -5.68
CA ILE A 815 -6.80 -23.56 -6.84
C ILE A 815 -5.73 -22.47 -6.91
N LYS A 816 -6.08 -21.20 -6.67
CA LYS A 816 -5.11 -20.11 -6.64
C LYS A 816 -4.01 -20.35 -5.60
N TYR A 817 -4.36 -20.67 -4.35
CA TYR A 817 -3.38 -20.91 -3.29
C TYR A 817 -2.53 -22.14 -3.60
N TYR A 818 -3.12 -23.20 -4.17
CA TYR A 818 -2.36 -24.35 -4.62
C TYR A 818 -1.32 -23.97 -5.67
N MET A 819 -1.73 -23.22 -6.71
CA MET A 819 -0.81 -22.77 -7.75
C MET A 819 0.31 -21.88 -7.19
N ILE A 820 0.03 -21.07 -6.16
CA ILE A 820 1.06 -20.28 -5.46
C ILE A 820 2.06 -21.20 -4.78
N VAL A 821 1.62 -22.17 -3.97
CA VAL A 821 2.53 -23.10 -3.28
C VAL A 821 3.33 -23.93 -4.30
N ASP A 822 2.68 -24.43 -5.35
CA ASP A 822 3.32 -25.17 -6.44
C ASP A 822 4.39 -24.33 -7.16
N ALA A 823 4.11 -23.05 -7.39
CA ALA A 823 5.09 -22.12 -7.95
C ALA A 823 6.23 -21.79 -6.97
N VAL A 824 5.98 -21.79 -5.65
CA VAL A 824 7.02 -21.61 -4.62
C VAL A 824 7.96 -22.81 -4.57
N GLU A 825 7.41 -24.02 -4.59
CA GLU A 825 8.15 -25.29 -4.66
C GLU A 825 9.03 -25.36 -5.92
N ALA A 826 8.49 -24.93 -7.06
CA ALA A 826 9.23 -24.84 -8.32
C ALA A 826 10.27 -23.68 -8.34
N GLY A 827 10.33 -22.85 -7.31
CA GLY A 827 11.22 -21.68 -7.25
C GLY A 827 10.86 -20.57 -8.25
N VAL A 828 9.61 -20.55 -8.73
CA VAL A 828 9.07 -19.60 -9.69
C VAL A 828 8.56 -18.35 -9.00
N LEU A 829 7.85 -18.50 -7.88
CA LEU A 829 7.26 -17.44 -7.07
C LEU A 829 7.86 -17.43 -5.65
N TYR A 830 7.77 -16.30 -4.96
CA TYR A 830 8.17 -16.18 -3.56
C TYR A 830 7.36 -15.11 -2.83
N PRO A 831 6.08 -15.37 -2.49
CA PRO A 831 5.25 -14.42 -1.77
C PRO A 831 5.79 -14.24 -0.35
N ASN A 832 5.46 -13.13 0.30
CA ASN A 832 5.88 -12.88 1.67
C ASN A 832 5.30 -13.97 2.58
N PRO A 833 6.15 -14.83 3.19
CA PRO A 833 5.65 -15.97 3.96
C PRO A 833 4.85 -15.54 5.20
N GLN A 834 5.15 -14.37 5.77
CA GLN A 834 4.45 -13.86 6.95
C GLN A 834 3.00 -13.47 6.65
N GLU A 835 2.70 -13.07 5.41
CA GLU A 835 1.34 -12.75 4.97
C GLU A 835 0.65 -13.98 4.37
N PHE A 836 1.35 -14.69 3.46
CA PHE A 836 0.78 -15.79 2.70
C PHE A 836 0.38 -16.98 3.57
N ILE A 837 1.25 -17.41 4.49
CA ILE A 837 1.03 -18.64 5.24
C ILE A 837 -0.24 -18.54 6.09
N PRO A 838 -0.40 -17.54 6.99
CA PRO A 838 -1.63 -17.41 7.77
C PRO A 838 -2.89 -17.29 6.89
N GLU A 839 -2.81 -16.57 5.78
CA GLU A 839 -3.92 -16.43 4.83
C GLU A 839 -4.31 -17.78 4.22
N ALA A 840 -3.34 -18.54 3.70
CA ALA A 840 -3.56 -19.84 3.08
C ALA A 840 -4.12 -20.85 4.09
N TYR A 841 -3.55 -20.96 5.30
CA TYR A 841 -4.08 -21.83 6.36
C TYR A 841 -5.52 -21.43 6.72
N GLY A 842 -5.80 -20.14 6.89
CA GLY A 842 -7.14 -19.62 7.18
C GLY A 842 -8.16 -19.95 6.10
N LYS A 843 -7.76 -19.88 4.82
CA LYS A 843 -8.62 -20.24 3.69
C LYS A 843 -8.90 -21.73 3.63
N VAL A 844 -7.89 -22.58 3.83
CA VAL A 844 -8.08 -24.04 3.90
C VAL A 844 -9.04 -24.39 5.04
N LEU A 845 -8.82 -23.81 6.23
CA LEU A 845 -9.68 -24.02 7.39
C LEU A 845 -11.13 -23.61 7.12
N LEU A 846 -11.34 -22.42 6.56
CA LEU A 846 -12.65 -21.91 6.21
C LEU A 846 -13.39 -22.83 5.22
N VAL A 847 -12.68 -23.39 4.25
CA VAL A 847 -13.27 -24.36 3.31
C VAL A 847 -13.67 -25.64 4.02
N ILE A 848 -12.82 -26.18 4.90
CA ILE A 848 -13.15 -27.37 5.71
C ILE A 848 -14.39 -27.10 6.57
N ASP A 849 -14.48 -25.93 7.21
CA ASP A 849 -15.63 -25.52 8.02
C ASP A 849 -16.91 -25.42 7.20
N ASN A 850 -16.83 -24.88 5.98
CA ASN A 850 -17.96 -24.79 5.06
C ASN A 850 -18.41 -26.16 4.51
N LEU A 851 -17.51 -27.14 4.45
CA LEU A 851 -17.85 -28.52 4.07
C LEU A 851 -18.55 -29.29 5.17
N ALA A 852 -18.31 -29.00 6.46
CA ALA A 852 -18.91 -29.74 7.56
C ALA A 852 -20.47 -29.79 7.51
N PRO A 853 -21.19 -28.68 7.25
CA PRO A 853 -22.64 -28.72 7.03
C PRO A 853 -23.07 -29.53 5.80
N VAL A 854 -22.27 -29.51 4.73
CA VAL A 854 -22.54 -30.28 3.50
C VAL A 854 -22.43 -31.77 3.78
N ILE A 855 -21.39 -32.17 4.50
CA ILE A 855 -21.16 -33.54 4.97
C ILE A 855 -22.33 -33.98 5.86
N ALA A 856 -22.72 -33.16 6.84
CA ALA A 856 -23.85 -33.47 7.73
C ALA A 856 -25.15 -33.73 6.95
N LYS A 857 -25.41 -32.90 5.92
CA LYS A 857 -26.57 -33.08 5.04
C LYS A 857 -26.49 -34.38 4.25
N LYS A 858 -25.34 -34.74 3.69
CA LYS A 858 -25.13 -36.01 2.99
C LYS A 858 -25.31 -37.22 3.91
N ILE A 859 -24.76 -37.18 5.13
CA ILE A 859 -24.94 -38.24 6.14
C ILE A 859 -26.43 -38.40 6.48
N THR A 860 -27.17 -37.30 6.63
CA THR A 860 -28.61 -37.34 6.92
C THR A 860 -29.40 -37.98 5.78
N LEU A 861 -29.07 -37.64 4.54
CA LEU A 861 -29.69 -38.22 3.35
C LEU A 861 -29.44 -39.73 3.26
N LEU A 862 -28.20 -40.17 3.46
CA LEU A 862 -27.82 -41.58 3.49
C LEU A 862 -28.55 -42.34 4.59
N ARG A 863 -28.65 -41.76 5.79
CA ARG A 863 -29.42 -42.33 6.90
C ARG A 863 -30.88 -42.55 6.50
N ASN A 864 -31.53 -41.53 5.93
CA ASN A 864 -32.93 -41.62 5.52
C ASN A 864 -33.14 -42.73 4.48
N LEU A 865 -32.24 -42.84 3.48
CA LEU A 865 -32.31 -43.90 2.47
C LEU A 865 -32.14 -45.29 3.07
N ILE A 866 -31.17 -45.46 3.97
CA ILE A 866 -30.91 -46.73 4.68
C ILE A 866 -32.13 -47.15 5.51
N THR A 867 -32.73 -46.22 6.26
CA THR A 867 -33.92 -46.50 7.08
C THR A 867 -35.17 -46.78 6.23
N THR A 868 -35.35 -46.06 5.11
CA THR A 868 -36.54 -46.21 4.27
C THR A 868 -36.57 -47.54 3.51
N HIS A 869 -35.41 -48.13 3.22
CA HIS A 869 -35.28 -49.36 2.43
C HIS A 869 -34.77 -50.56 3.25
N ASP A 870 -34.86 -50.50 4.59
CA ASP A 870 -34.48 -51.57 5.52
C ASP A 870 -33.04 -52.11 5.33
N LEU A 871 -32.08 -51.24 5.01
CA LEU A 871 -30.69 -51.62 4.75
C LEU A 871 -29.82 -51.59 6.02
N GLU A 872 -30.27 -52.22 7.11
CA GLU A 872 -29.66 -52.09 8.45
C GLU A 872 -28.17 -52.47 8.52
N GLU A 873 -27.68 -53.31 7.59
CA GLU A 873 -26.26 -53.68 7.49
C GLU A 873 -25.31 -52.48 7.35
N TYR A 874 -25.80 -51.36 6.82
CA TYR A 874 -25.01 -50.13 6.64
C TYR A 874 -25.11 -49.14 7.80
N SER A 875 -25.98 -49.37 8.81
CA SER A 875 -26.20 -48.44 9.93
C SER A 875 -24.92 -48.14 10.73
N SER A 876 -24.02 -49.12 10.85
CA SER A 876 -22.71 -48.96 11.50
C SER A 876 -21.81 -47.94 10.80
N SER A 877 -21.92 -47.82 9.47
CA SER A 877 -21.13 -46.86 8.67
C SER A 877 -21.63 -45.42 8.88
N ILE A 878 -22.93 -45.22 9.09
CA ILE A 878 -23.49 -43.91 9.46
C ILE A 878 -22.97 -43.47 10.82
N THR A 879 -22.99 -44.35 11.82
CA THR A 879 -22.47 -44.03 13.16
C THR A 879 -20.99 -43.66 13.11
N LEU A 880 -20.18 -44.35 12.30
CA LEU A 880 -18.78 -43.99 12.07
C LEU A 880 -18.65 -42.59 11.45
N LEU A 881 -19.42 -42.28 10.41
CA LEU A 881 -19.40 -40.97 9.75
C LEU A 881 -19.76 -39.82 10.70
N GLU A 882 -20.76 -40.02 11.57
CA GLU A 882 -21.12 -39.01 12.59
C GLU A 882 -20.02 -38.81 13.63
N LEU A 883 -19.34 -39.89 14.03
CA LEU A 883 -18.19 -39.79 14.94
C LEU A 883 -17.03 -39.03 14.28
N LEU A 884 -16.72 -39.34 13.02
CA LEU A 884 -15.68 -38.68 12.25
C LEU A 884 -16.01 -37.19 12.04
N LEU A 885 -17.25 -36.85 11.67
CA LEU A 885 -17.70 -35.47 11.53
C LEU A 885 -17.63 -34.71 12.87
N SER A 886 -18.03 -35.35 13.97
CA SER A 886 -17.88 -34.76 15.31
C SER A 886 -16.42 -34.47 15.62
N ARG A 887 -15.50 -35.39 15.29
CA ARG A 887 -14.07 -35.18 15.46
C ARG A 887 -13.55 -34.04 14.59
N LEU A 888 -13.93 -34.01 13.30
CA LEU A 888 -13.57 -32.96 12.36
C LEU A 888 -13.92 -31.55 12.89
N ASN A 889 -15.06 -31.42 13.58
CA ASN A 889 -15.53 -30.17 14.17
C ASN A 889 -14.83 -29.78 15.49
N THR A 890 -14.24 -30.75 16.20
CA THR A 890 -13.58 -30.51 17.51
C THR A 890 -12.06 -30.45 17.44
N THR A 891 -11.46 -30.97 16.37
CA THR A 891 -10.01 -30.97 16.18
C THR A 891 -9.54 -29.59 15.74
N SER A 892 -8.53 -29.04 16.43
CA SER A 892 -7.94 -27.74 16.10
C SER A 892 -6.79 -27.82 15.08
N ASP A 893 -6.15 -28.98 14.96
CA ASP A 893 -4.99 -29.21 14.08
C ASP A 893 -5.40 -29.39 12.61
N LEU A 894 -4.90 -28.54 11.71
CA LEU A 894 -5.33 -28.53 10.30
C LEU A 894 -4.98 -29.82 9.56
N SER A 895 -3.78 -30.37 9.81
CA SER A 895 -3.32 -31.62 9.21
C SER A 895 -4.25 -32.79 9.58
N GLN A 896 -4.60 -32.92 10.85
CA GLN A 896 -5.56 -33.92 11.32
C GLN A 896 -6.97 -33.69 10.77
N ARG A 897 -7.44 -32.43 10.70
CA ARG A 897 -8.74 -32.12 10.09
C ARG A 897 -8.78 -32.54 8.62
N THR A 898 -7.70 -32.32 7.87
CA THR A 898 -7.61 -32.71 6.46
C THR A 898 -7.64 -34.23 6.28
N LEU A 899 -6.94 -34.99 7.13
CA LEU A 899 -6.99 -36.45 7.13
C LEU A 899 -8.40 -36.98 7.47
N LEU A 900 -9.06 -36.39 8.47
CA LEU A 900 -10.45 -36.73 8.81
C LEU A 900 -11.40 -36.43 7.64
N LEU A 901 -11.21 -35.30 6.95
CA LEU A 901 -12.01 -34.93 5.80
C LEU A 901 -11.84 -35.95 4.65
N GLU A 902 -10.60 -36.38 4.38
CA GLU A 902 -10.30 -37.42 3.39
C GLU A 902 -11.01 -38.73 3.75
N GLU A 903 -10.86 -39.20 5.00
CA GLU A 903 -11.52 -40.43 5.49
C GLU A 903 -13.06 -40.36 5.41
N ILE A 904 -13.65 -39.21 5.79
CA ILE A 904 -15.09 -38.98 5.68
C ILE A 904 -15.53 -39.04 4.22
N THR A 905 -14.82 -38.37 3.32
CA THR A 905 -15.23 -38.25 1.92
C THR A 905 -15.12 -39.58 1.19
N ASP A 906 -14.08 -40.37 1.46
CA ASP A 906 -13.92 -41.73 0.95
C ASP A 906 -15.04 -42.66 1.48
N THR A 907 -15.31 -42.58 2.78
CA THR A 907 -16.35 -43.39 3.42
C THR A 907 -17.74 -43.05 2.86
N ILE A 908 -18.05 -41.77 2.66
CA ILE A 908 -19.28 -41.32 1.99
C ILE A 908 -19.34 -41.89 0.58
N SER A 909 -18.29 -41.72 -0.22
CA SER A 909 -18.29 -42.16 -1.63
C SER A 909 -18.54 -43.67 -1.77
N ILE A 910 -17.89 -44.48 -0.91
CA ILE A 910 -18.09 -45.94 -0.88
C ILE A 910 -19.51 -46.29 -0.43
N LEU A 911 -20.01 -45.62 0.61
CA LEU A 911 -21.33 -45.90 1.17
C LEU A 911 -22.45 -45.50 0.20
N GLU A 912 -22.32 -44.36 -0.49
CA GLU A 912 -23.23 -43.92 -1.55
C GLU A 912 -23.37 -45.00 -2.62
N ILE A 913 -22.25 -45.51 -3.16
CA ILE A 913 -22.26 -46.56 -4.18
C ILE A 913 -22.97 -47.82 -3.67
N LYS A 914 -22.67 -48.27 -2.44
CA LYS A 914 -23.27 -49.48 -1.86
C LYS A 914 -24.77 -49.34 -1.64
N VAL A 915 -25.21 -48.24 -1.03
CA VAL A 915 -26.64 -47.98 -0.74
C VAL A 915 -27.42 -47.87 -2.05
N ILE A 916 -26.90 -47.14 -3.03
CA ILE A 916 -27.55 -46.99 -4.34
C ILE A 916 -27.66 -48.35 -5.03
N THR A 917 -26.58 -49.14 -5.02
CA THR A 917 -26.59 -50.48 -5.64
C THR A 917 -27.63 -51.39 -4.98
N ALA A 918 -27.67 -51.42 -3.65
CA ALA A 918 -28.65 -52.22 -2.91
C ALA A 918 -30.11 -51.80 -3.19
N ILE A 919 -30.39 -50.49 -3.22
CA ILE A 919 -31.72 -49.98 -3.57
C ILE A 919 -32.09 -50.39 -5.00
N VAL A 920 -31.16 -50.24 -5.94
CA VAL A 920 -31.38 -50.59 -7.35
C VAL A 920 -31.64 -52.09 -7.51
N ASP A 921 -30.89 -52.95 -6.80
CA ASP A 921 -31.08 -54.40 -6.83
C ASP A 921 -32.43 -54.79 -6.22
N ASN A 922 -32.84 -54.18 -5.10
CA ASN A 922 -34.17 -54.38 -4.50
C ASN A 922 -35.30 -54.00 -5.47
N ILE A 923 -35.21 -52.82 -6.11
CA ILE A 923 -36.23 -52.38 -7.08
C ILE A 923 -36.21 -53.29 -8.32
N ALA A 924 -35.05 -53.74 -8.78
CA ALA A 924 -34.94 -54.69 -9.89
C ALA A 924 -35.60 -56.04 -9.57
N GLU A 925 -35.47 -56.53 -8.34
CA GLU A 925 -36.14 -57.73 -7.86
C GLU A 925 -37.67 -57.53 -7.83
N GLU A 926 -38.16 -56.39 -7.34
CA GLU A 926 -39.59 -56.07 -7.37
C GLU A 926 -40.14 -55.98 -8.81
N ILE A 927 -39.40 -55.37 -9.74
CA ILE A 927 -39.76 -55.33 -11.16
C ILE A 927 -39.78 -56.74 -11.76
N THR A 928 -38.83 -57.59 -11.38
CA THR A 928 -38.78 -59.00 -11.82
C THR A 928 -40.02 -59.75 -11.33
N GLN A 929 -40.41 -59.56 -10.08
CA GLN A 929 -41.60 -60.20 -9.51
C GLN A 929 -42.90 -59.66 -10.13
N LEU A 930 -42.95 -58.37 -10.46
CA LEU A 930 -44.05 -57.79 -11.25
C LEU A 930 -44.13 -58.40 -12.66
N LYS A 931 -43.00 -58.65 -13.32
CA LYS A 931 -42.95 -59.34 -14.62
C LYS A 931 -43.45 -60.78 -14.52
N GLU A 932 -43.05 -61.51 -13.49
CA GLU A 932 -43.54 -62.87 -13.24
C GLU A 932 -45.05 -62.89 -12.98
N ASN A 933 -45.54 -61.97 -12.15
CA ASN A 933 -46.97 -61.83 -11.89
C ASN A 933 -47.75 -61.41 -13.14
N LEU A 934 -47.22 -60.50 -13.95
CA LEU A 934 -47.82 -60.10 -15.23
C LEU A 934 -47.86 -61.28 -16.20
N THR A 935 -46.80 -62.09 -16.26
CA THR A 935 -46.75 -63.34 -17.04
C THR A 935 -47.83 -64.32 -16.55
N ARG A 936 -47.97 -64.48 -15.23
CA ARG A 936 -49.01 -65.32 -14.62
C ARG A 936 -50.43 -64.85 -14.95
N VAL A 937 -50.68 -63.54 -14.92
CA VAL A 937 -51.98 -62.95 -15.30
C VAL A 937 -52.22 -63.12 -16.81
N SER A 938 -51.21 -62.89 -17.66
CA SER A 938 -51.33 -63.08 -19.11
C SER A 938 -51.63 -64.52 -19.53
N LEU A 939 -51.15 -65.52 -18.77
CA LEU A 939 -51.44 -66.93 -19.00
C LEU A 939 -52.89 -67.32 -18.64
N LYS A 940 -53.59 -66.53 -17.82
CA LYS A 940 -54.97 -66.80 -17.39
C LYS A 940 -56.04 -66.17 -18.31
N THR A 941 -55.70 -65.25 -19.22
CA THR A 941 -56.67 -64.55 -20.10
C THR A 941 -56.09 -64.15 -21.47
N ALA A 942 -56.75 -64.57 -22.56
CA ALA A 942 -56.46 -64.09 -23.93
C ALA A 942 -57.28 -62.85 -24.35
N SER A 943 -58.23 -62.37 -23.54
CA SER A 943 -59.16 -61.29 -23.91
C SER A 943 -58.78 -59.88 -23.43
N ASN A 944 -57.55 -59.66 -22.94
CA ASN A 944 -57.13 -58.39 -22.31
C ASN A 944 -55.80 -57.81 -22.86
N GLU A 945 -55.50 -58.05 -24.15
CA GLU A 945 -54.23 -57.68 -24.81
C GLU A 945 -53.82 -56.21 -24.62
N GLU A 946 -54.78 -55.27 -24.68
CA GLU A 946 -54.48 -53.82 -24.64
C GLU A 946 -54.02 -53.35 -23.25
N SER A 947 -54.62 -53.88 -22.18
CA SER A 947 -54.21 -53.60 -20.79
C SER A 947 -52.86 -54.23 -20.44
N ILE A 948 -52.61 -55.47 -20.90
CA ILE A 948 -51.33 -56.16 -20.70
C ILE A 948 -50.21 -55.41 -21.43
N SER A 949 -50.46 -54.94 -22.66
CA SER A 949 -49.48 -54.14 -23.41
C SER A 949 -49.17 -52.82 -22.69
N SER A 950 -50.17 -52.14 -22.15
CA SER A 950 -49.96 -50.91 -21.37
C SER A 950 -49.12 -51.14 -20.11
N LEU A 951 -49.38 -52.23 -19.37
CA LEU A 951 -48.58 -52.61 -18.19
C LEU A 951 -47.15 -52.98 -18.57
N THR A 952 -46.96 -53.67 -19.69
CA THR A 952 -45.63 -54.01 -20.21
C THR A 952 -44.82 -52.77 -20.56
N THR A 953 -45.43 -51.78 -21.22
CA THR A 953 -44.78 -50.51 -21.54
C THR A 953 -44.38 -49.75 -20.27
N LYS A 954 -45.25 -49.70 -19.26
CA LYS A 954 -44.91 -49.06 -17.97
C LYS A 954 -43.76 -49.76 -17.24
N ILE A 955 -43.69 -51.10 -17.29
CA ILE A 955 -42.57 -51.87 -16.74
C ILE A 955 -41.27 -51.55 -17.49
N SER A 956 -41.27 -51.48 -18.83
CA SER A 956 -40.07 -51.09 -19.59
C SER A 956 -39.63 -49.65 -19.31
N GLN A 957 -40.58 -48.74 -19.04
CA GLN A 957 -40.27 -47.37 -18.64
C GLN A 957 -39.57 -47.32 -17.27
N LEU A 958 -40.05 -48.09 -16.29
CA LEU A 958 -39.40 -48.29 -14.99
C LEU A 958 -37.97 -48.82 -15.13
N GLU A 959 -37.72 -49.77 -16.05
CA GLU A 959 -36.37 -50.31 -16.28
C GLU A 959 -35.40 -49.26 -16.84
N ASN A 960 -35.87 -48.37 -17.72
CA ASN A 960 -35.06 -47.27 -18.24
C ASN A 960 -34.76 -46.23 -17.14
N GLU A 961 -35.77 -45.85 -16.35
CA GLU A 961 -35.60 -44.93 -15.21
C GLU A 961 -34.65 -45.54 -14.14
N LEU A 962 -34.73 -46.84 -13.89
CA LEU A 962 -33.80 -47.56 -13.02
C LEU A 962 -32.36 -47.59 -13.58
N MET A 963 -32.20 -47.64 -14.90
CA MET A 963 -30.89 -47.59 -15.57
C MET A 963 -30.26 -46.19 -15.50
N GLU A 964 -31.06 -45.13 -15.56
CA GLU A 964 -30.59 -43.75 -15.29
C GLU A 964 -30.15 -43.60 -13.82
N LEU A 965 -30.88 -44.21 -12.89
CA LEU A 965 -30.55 -44.17 -11.45
C LEU A 965 -29.18 -44.77 -11.13
N LYS A 966 -28.79 -45.86 -11.82
CA LYS A 966 -27.43 -46.46 -11.69
C LYS A 966 -26.29 -45.50 -12.02
N ASN A 967 -26.57 -44.44 -12.80
CA ASN A 967 -25.60 -43.47 -13.26
C ASN A 967 -25.78 -42.09 -12.61
N THR A 968 -26.61 -41.97 -11.56
CA THR A 968 -27.01 -40.70 -10.94
C THR A 968 -26.38 -40.52 -9.55
N ASN A 969 -26.03 -39.27 -9.19
CA ASN A 969 -25.49 -38.92 -7.86
C ASN A 969 -26.61 -38.83 -6.81
N ILE A 970 -26.28 -39.08 -5.53
CA ILE A 970 -27.25 -39.28 -4.44
C ILE A 970 -28.18 -38.08 -4.20
N THR A 971 -27.74 -36.88 -4.58
CA THR A 971 -28.52 -35.64 -4.39
C THR A 971 -29.82 -35.59 -5.21
N ASN A 972 -29.93 -36.37 -6.29
CA ASN A 972 -31.14 -36.45 -7.13
C ASN A 972 -31.95 -37.75 -6.89
N ILE A 973 -31.47 -38.63 -6.00
CA ILE A 973 -32.00 -39.99 -5.87
C ILE A 973 -33.34 -40.06 -5.15
N GLU A 974 -33.60 -39.24 -4.13
CA GLU A 974 -34.88 -39.26 -3.40
C GLU A 974 -36.08 -38.96 -4.32
N ASN A 975 -35.94 -38.00 -5.24
CA ASN A 975 -37.01 -37.64 -6.18
C ASN A 975 -37.28 -38.75 -7.19
N ILE A 976 -36.21 -39.38 -7.70
CA ILE A 976 -36.34 -40.48 -8.67
C ILE A 976 -36.92 -41.71 -7.97
N ILE A 977 -36.45 -42.05 -6.76
CA ILE A 977 -37.00 -43.15 -5.95
C ILE A 977 -38.48 -42.91 -5.63
N ALA A 978 -38.87 -41.70 -5.22
CA ALA A 978 -40.27 -41.39 -4.94
C ALA A 978 -41.16 -41.57 -6.19
N SER A 979 -40.66 -41.14 -7.35
CA SER A 979 -41.33 -41.34 -8.65
C SER A 979 -41.45 -42.83 -9.01
N LEU A 980 -40.35 -43.58 -8.86
CA LEU A 980 -40.32 -45.03 -9.10
C LEU A 980 -41.29 -45.76 -8.17
N ASN A 981 -41.24 -45.49 -6.87
CA ASN A 981 -42.10 -46.12 -5.87
C ASN A 981 -43.58 -45.81 -6.11
N SER A 982 -43.92 -44.56 -6.46
CA SER A 982 -45.30 -44.19 -6.84
C SER A 982 -45.78 -45.00 -8.04
N THR A 983 -44.97 -45.05 -9.09
CA THR A 983 -45.27 -45.80 -10.32
C THR A 983 -45.42 -47.30 -10.03
N LEU A 984 -44.60 -47.82 -9.13
CA LEU A 984 -44.56 -49.23 -8.76
C LEU A 984 -45.77 -49.62 -7.88
N VAL A 985 -46.23 -48.74 -6.99
CA VAL A 985 -47.48 -48.91 -6.23
C VAL A 985 -48.70 -48.90 -7.16
N GLU A 986 -48.76 -47.97 -8.11
CA GLU A 986 -49.84 -47.94 -9.12
C GLU A 986 -49.88 -49.23 -9.95
N LEU A 987 -48.71 -49.75 -10.32
CA LEU A 987 -48.57 -51.01 -11.05
C LEU A 987 -49.02 -52.21 -10.22
N LYS A 988 -48.58 -52.33 -8.96
CA LYS A 988 -48.99 -53.39 -8.01
C LYS A 988 -50.52 -53.39 -7.86
N GLN A 989 -51.13 -52.23 -7.60
CA GLN A 989 -52.59 -52.10 -7.48
C GLN A 989 -53.34 -52.45 -8.77
N SER A 990 -52.81 -52.03 -9.92
CA SER A 990 -53.40 -52.35 -11.23
C SER A 990 -53.33 -53.85 -11.52
N LEU A 991 -52.22 -54.51 -11.16
CA LEU A 991 -52.04 -55.96 -11.30
C LEU A 991 -52.94 -56.76 -10.35
N GLU A 992 -53.02 -56.36 -9.08
CA GLU A 992 -53.89 -57.00 -8.08
C GLU A 992 -55.36 -56.88 -8.48
N LYS A 993 -55.79 -55.71 -8.96
CA LYS A 993 -57.13 -55.52 -9.49
C LYS A 993 -57.42 -56.46 -10.65
N GLN A 994 -56.47 -56.62 -11.59
CA GLN A 994 -56.63 -57.58 -12.69
C GLN A 994 -56.73 -59.03 -12.19
N ASP A 995 -55.89 -59.46 -11.23
CA ASP A 995 -55.92 -60.84 -10.70
C ASP A 995 -57.16 -61.11 -9.82
N GLN A 996 -57.67 -60.10 -9.11
CA GLN A 996 -58.94 -60.15 -8.35
C GLN A 996 -60.16 -60.19 -9.28
N ASP A 997 -60.20 -59.33 -10.30
CA ASP A 997 -61.26 -59.33 -11.31
C ASP A 997 -61.30 -60.70 -12.03
N LEU A 998 -60.14 -61.29 -12.36
CA LEU A 998 -60.03 -62.65 -12.89
C LEU A 998 -60.53 -63.72 -11.92
N SER A 999 -60.14 -63.64 -10.65
CA SER A 999 -60.54 -64.64 -9.64
C SER A 999 -62.06 -64.61 -9.42
N ARG A 1000 -62.65 -63.42 -9.42
CA ARG A 1000 -64.09 -63.20 -9.32
C ARG A 1000 -64.85 -63.68 -10.56
N ILE A 1001 -64.30 -63.49 -11.77
CA ILE A 1001 -64.85 -64.08 -13.00
C ILE A 1001 -64.81 -65.61 -12.95
N ASN A 1002 -63.70 -66.21 -12.50
CA ASN A 1002 -63.56 -67.66 -12.37
C ASN A 1002 -64.53 -68.26 -11.34
N GLU A 1003 -64.74 -67.56 -10.21
CA GLU A 1003 -65.67 -67.98 -9.16
C GLU A 1003 -67.13 -67.86 -9.63
N THR A 1004 -67.45 -66.81 -10.40
CA THR A 1004 -68.75 -66.67 -11.07
C THR A 1004 -68.98 -67.80 -12.08
N PHE A 1005 -67.97 -68.11 -12.91
CA PHE A 1005 -68.02 -69.22 -13.87
C PHE A 1005 -68.19 -70.59 -13.20
N ARG A 1006 -67.55 -70.79 -12.04
CA ARG A 1006 -67.65 -72.03 -11.26
C ARG A 1006 -69.05 -72.19 -10.66
N THR A 1007 -69.61 -71.08 -10.17
CA THR A 1007 -70.98 -71.01 -9.66
C THR A 1007 -72.01 -71.26 -10.77
N ASP A 1008 -71.78 -70.72 -11.97
CA ASP A 1008 -72.61 -70.97 -13.15
C ASP A 1008 -72.51 -72.44 -13.62
N ILE A 1009 -71.31 -73.04 -13.59
CA ILE A 1009 -71.11 -74.46 -13.89
C ILE A 1009 -71.82 -75.36 -12.87
N ASP A 1010 -71.74 -75.06 -11.58
CA ASP A 1010 -72.42 -75.85 -10.55
C ASP A 1010 -73.96 -75.66 -10.62
N THR A 1011 -74.44 -74.46 -10.96
CA THR A 1011 -75.87 -74.22 -11.27
C THR A 1011 -76.34 -74.98 -12.51
N ILE A 1012 -75.47 -75.11 -13.53
CA ILE A 1012 -75.74 -75.93 -14.72
C ILE A 1012 -75.75 -77.42 -14.36
N LYS A 1013 -74.82 -77.91 -13.53
CA LYS A 1013 -74.82 -79.31 -13.05
C LYS A 1013 -76.07 -79.65 -12.27
N ASP A 1014 -76.51 -78.77 -11.37
CA ASP A 1014 -77.75 -78.95 -10.60
C ASP A 1014 -78.98 -79.03 -11.52
N LYS A 1015 -79.04 -78.18 -12.55
CA LYS A 1015 -80.08 -78.24 -13.59
C LYS A 1015 -79.99 -79.49 -14.47
N VAL A 1016 -78.79 -80.05 -14.69
CA VAL A 1016 -78.59 -81.32 -15.42
C VAL A 1016 -79.04 -82.50 -14.58
N SER A 1017 -78.80 -82.51 -13.26
CA SER A 1017 -79.33 -83.54 -12.35
C SER A 1017 -80.85 -83.53 -12.23
N ASP A 1018 -81.49 -82.35 -12.28
CA ASP A 1018 -82.96 -82.24 -12.32
C ASP A 1018 -83.58 -82.76 -13.64
N LEU A 1019 -82.81 -82.74 -14.74
CA LEU A 1019 -83.23 -83.25 -16.05
C LEU A 1019 -83.16 -84.79 -16.14
N GLU A 1020 -82.35 -85.46 -15.32
CA GLU A 1020 -82.28 -86.94 -15.27
C GLU A 1020 -83.50 -87.59 -14.59
N ALA A 1021 -84.32 -86.82 -13.85
CA ALA A 1021 -85.50 -87.30 -13.13
C ALA A 1021 -86.84 -87.18 -13.90
N GLY A 1022 -86.87 -86.56 -15.09
CA GLY A 1022 -88.11 -86.21 -15.82
C GLY A 1022 -88.24 -86.84 -17.21
N SER A 1023 -89.45 -87.28 -17.57
CA SER A 1023 -89.77 -88.10 -18.76
C SER A 1023 -89.15 -87.65 -20.10
N ARG A 1024 -88.71 -88.65 -20.90
CA ARG A 1024 -87.95 -88.60 -22.17
C ARG A 1024 -88.39 -87.60 -23.28
N ASN A 1025 -89.57 -86.99 -23.21
CA ASN A 1025 -90.06 -86.12 -24.29
C ASN A 1025 -89.66 -84.64 -24.18
N THR A 1026 -89.16 -84.18 -23.04
CA THR A 1026 -88.59 -82.81 -22.89
C THR A 1026 -87.10 -82.76 -23.28
N LEU A 1027 -86.44 -83.93 -23.37
CA LEU A 1027 -85.00 -84.08 -23.62
C LEU A 1027 -84.59 -83.59 -25.03
N TYR A 1028 -85.43 -83.80 -26.05
CA TYR A 1028 -85.08 -83.42 -27.43
C TYR A 1028 -85.18 -81.92 -27.72
N LEU A 1029 -86.07 -81.18 -27.03
CA LEU A 1029 -86.14 -79.72 -27.11
C LEU A 1029 -85.04 -79.04 -26.28
N ALA A 1030 -84.66 -79.63 -25.15
CA ALA A 1030 -83.55 -79.15 -24.31
C ALA A 1030 -82.17 -79.42 -24.94
N ILE A 1031 -81.96 -80.57 -25.60
CA ILE A 1031 -80.72 -80.87 -26.35
C ILE A 1031 -80.57 -79.92 -27.55
N GLY A 1032 -81.67 -79.53 -28.22
CA GLY A 1032 -81.63 -78.52 -29.29
C GLY A 1032 -81.16 -77.15 -28.81
N ALA A 1033 -81.59 -76.71 -27.63
CA ALA A 1033 -81.13 -75.46 -27.01
C ALA A 1033 -79.70 -75.58 -26.45
N LEU A 1034 -79.32 -76.72 -25.87
CA LEU A 1034 -77.97 -77.00 -25.37
C LEU A 1034 -76.94 -77.06 -26.50
N VAL A 1035 -77.29 -77.63 -27.67
CA VAL A 1035 -76.41 -77.67 -28.85
C VAL A 1035 -76.23 -76.26 -29.45
N LEU A 1036 -77.25 -75.40 -29.40
CA LEU A 1036 -77.15 -73.98 -29.78
C LEU A 1036 -76.29 -73.16 -28.80
N SER A 1037 -76.39 -73.43 -27.49
CA SER A 1037 -75.54 -72.82 -26.46
C SER A 1037 -74.09 -73.33 -26.50
N ILE A 1038 -73.88 -74.62 -26.81
CA ILE A 1038 -72.55 -75.23 -26.98
C ILE A 1038 -71.91 -74.82 -28.32
N THR A 1039 -72.69 -74.54 -29.37
CA THR A 1039 -72.14 -73.93 -30.60
C THR A 1039 -71.85 -72.44 -30.43
N ALA A 1040 -72.60 -71.71 -29.58
CA ALA A 1040 -72.24 -70.35 -29.17
C ALA A 1040 -70.98 -70.33 -28.27
N LEU A 1041 -70.85 -71.26 -27.31
CA LEU A 1041 -69.64 -71.47 -26.51
C LEU A 1041 -68.46 -71.93 -27.38
N GLY A 1042 -68.71 -72.82 -28.35
CA GLY A 1042 -67.72 -73.33 -29.29
C GLY A 1042 -67.24 -72.27 -30.27
N ALA A 1043 -68.09 -71.33 -30.68
CA ALA A 1043 -67.72 -70.16 -31.46
C ALA A 1043 -66.91 -69.14 -30.62
N MET A 1044 -67.22 -68.98 -29.33
CA MET A 1044 -66.41 -68.21 -28.38
C MET A 1044 -65.04 -68.84 -28.12
N VAL A 1045 -64.96 -70.17 -28.00
CA VAL A 1045 -63.71 -70.92 -27.79
C VAL A 1045 -62.86 -70.98 -29.07
N LEU A 1046 -63.46 -71.02 -30.26
CA LEU A 1046 -62.72 -70.89 -31.53
C LEU A 1046 -62.20 -69.47 -31.79
N ALA A 1047 -62.87 -68.43 -31.28
CA ALA A 1047 -62.33 -67.07 -31.28
C ALA A 1047 -61.16 -66.91 -30.29
N PHE A 1048 -61.12 -67.72 -29.22
CA PHE A 1048 -60.07 -67.74 -28.19
C PHE A 1048 -58.83 -68.58 -28.55
N THR A 1049 -58.88 -69.41 -29.59
CA THR A 1049 -57.78 -70.33 -29.97
C THR A 1049 -57.04 -69.89 -31.25
N LYS A 1050 -57.28 -68.66 -31.73
CA LYS A 1050 -56.67 -68.14 -32.96
C LYS A 1050 -56.03 -66.75 -32.85
N LYS A 1051 -55.52 -66.39 -31.67
CA LYS A 1051 -54.62 -65.26 -31.49
C LYS A 1051 -53.64 -65.54 -30.36
#